data_AF-A0A7Y5GZ77-F1
#
_entry.id   AF-A0A7Y5GZ77-F1
#
_cell.length_a   1.000
_cell.length_b   1.000
_cell.length_c   1.000
_cell.angle_alpha   90.00
_cell.angle_beta   90.00
_cell.angle_gamma   90.00
#
_symmetry.space_group_name_H-M   'P 1'
#
loop_
_entity.id
_entity.type
_entity.pdbx_description
1 polymer ?
#
loop_
_entity_poly.entity_id
_entity_poly.type
_entity_poly.pdbx_seq_one_letter_code
_entity_poly.pdbx_strand_id
1 'polypeptide(L)'
;MAVRNRNDFFFEFVKKYGDGLGRGDFVPHARKKTESYREYGAGFFGAKLAKSRGHQGAQLFFHKLFGPLLCSLFLVITLTLLGCETEDSGSPPNRLNVIVYNSAGYATADWQWSRVEIKIPGTTPQATCLPYQAGSQITLPEIPFNAPFQLSVEMFSGTQECDPAFLSGRGISLSMQLAANTPAQSVSVMIAPVGTFVPTTGSIPAGQATSPLTSRLGASATVLPDGRVVIIGGARLKAGLNDNPQLAERIWDDSDSIEEIYDTVEIYDPRSGSFESLATDEASPQTLYYRRAFHSAVYLPKTKLIAVVGGLQQLVVGAPIEASKFIEFFDPAARTFRKPDSIGPLSVGRAFSQATLLQYNDPNAPDYLFVSGGTGVAAGSYEVVQMKLDELEKHIAGAGALIAGRWNHVSVLARNKDNRPYVYLLGGQNAEGTIQLIDIFNVVDGKMEQPPPGAQAPSELAEGGRIGHAALFVPGNINDTPNAVYVFGGWKDLERKQPVARIEVISADNGAQLVNAADNFNLNRPRGHHAATLLTSGQILVAGGLEADAQQGWRMVGDDELIGKVQVNSGGSVATQIRPVTIKGLNTHRFHHQVVPLPNDQALIVNGIQKVDTTIEMLPPLSTTTLPAELYIVDPRPIVITN
;
A
#
# COMPACT_ATOMS: atom_id res chain seq x y z
N MET A 1 28.51 -13.01 -43.78
CA MET A 1 28.57 -14.15 -44.72
C MET A 1 28.75 -15.43 -43.90
N ALA A 2 27.77 -16.35 -43.99
CA ALA A 2 27.73 -17.79 -43.61
C ALA A 2 28.34 -18.24 -42.25
N VAL A 3 27.57 -18.59 -41.21
CA VAL A 3 26.75 -19.83 -40.96
C VAL A 3 27.58 -21.11 -40.71
N ARG A 4 27.50 -21.68 -39.48
CA ARG A 4 26.99 -23.05 -39.21
C ARG A 4 26.93 -23.41 -37.70
N ASN A 5 25.77 -23.96 -37.31
CA ASN A 5 25.43 -24.61 -36.03
C ASN A 5 25.93 -26.08 -35.95
N ARG A 6 26.22 -26.58 -34.74
CA ARG A 6 25.48 -27.65 -33.99
C ARG A 6 26.38 -28.42 -33.00
N ASN A 7 25.86 -28.54 -31.78
CA ASN A 7 25.75 -29.70 -30.87
C ASN A 7 26.76 -30.86 -30.99
N ASP A 8 27.45 -31.14 -29.88
CA ASP A 8 27.39 -32.41 -29.14
C ASP A 8 28.42 -32.40 -28.00
N PHE A 9 27.99 -32.63 -26.75
CA PHE A 9 28.84 -33.28 -25.74
C PHE A 9 27.96 -34.08 -24.77
N PHE A 10 28.28 -35.37 -24.68
CA PHE A 10 27.53 -36.45 -24.04
C PHE A 10 28.38 -36.98 -22.87
N PHE A 11 27.72 -37.21 -21.71
CA PHE A 11 27.94 -38.24 -20.68
C PHE A 11 29.25 -38.36 -19.88
N GLU A 12 29.12 -38.43 -18.54
CA GLU A 12 29.23 -39.73 -17.83
C GLU A 12 28.72 -39.73 -16.37
N PHE A 13 28.40 -40.95 -15.90
CA PHE A 13 28.30 -41.47 -14.52
C PHE A 13 26.92 -41.56 -13.79
N VAL A 14 26.19 -42.66 -14.05
CA VAL A 14 25.34 -43.34 -13.05
C VAL A 14 25.62 -44.83 -13.09
N LYS A 15 26.26 -45.37 -12.04
CA LYS A 15 26.24 -46.81 -11.71
C LYS A 15 26.60 -47.05 -10.25
N LYS A 16 25.62 -47.01 -9.33
CA LYS A 16 25.60 -47.93 -8.17
C LYS A 16 24.27 -47.88 -7.40
N TYR A 17 23.75 -49.09 -7.19
CA TYR A 17 22.65 -49.49 -6.30
C TYR A 17 21.23 -49.38 -6.85
N GLY A 18 20.78 -50.53 -7.37
CA GLY A 18 19.38 -50.90 -7.45
C GLY A 18 18.94 -51.80 -6.28
N ASP A 19 17.68 -52.18 -6.41
CA ASP A 19 16.94 -53.31 -5.82
C ASP A 19 16.25 -53.13 -4.47
N GLY A 20 14.93 -53.33 -4.52
CA GLY A 20 14.01 -53.42 -3.39
C GLY A 20 12.58 -53.74 -3.85
N LEU A 21 12.32 -55.03 -4.05
CA LEU A 21 11.07 -55.68 -4.50
C LEU A 21 9.84 -55.41 -3.62
N GLY A 22 8.64 -55.49 -4.22
CA GLY A 22 7.37 -55.69 -3.49
C GLY A 22 6.14 -55.80 -4.39
N ARG A 23 5.68 -57.04 -4.65
CA ARG A 23 4.48 -57.43 -5.42
C ARG A 23 3.21 -57.48 -4.57
N GLY A 24 2.06 -57.29 -5.25
CA GLY A 24 0.78 -57.97 -5.03
C GLY A 24 -0.37 -57.08 -4.49
N ASP A 25 -1.63 -57.20 -4.88
CA ASP A 25 -2.34 -58.01 -5.90
C ASP A 25 -3.86 -57.64 -5.85
N PHE A 26 -4.62 -57.91 -6.93
CA PHE A 26 -6.11 -57.99 -7.10
C PHE A 26 -7.06 -56.75 -7.33
N VAL A 27 -7.39 -56.49 -8.62
CA VAL A 27 -8.70 -56.68 -9.38
C VAL A 27 -10.02 -56.14 -8.74
N PRO A 28 -11.06 -55.58 -9.47
CA PRO A 28 -11.57 -55.96 -10.81
C PRO A 28 -12.12 -54.89 -11.81
N HIS A 29 -12.31 -55.42 -13.03
CA HIS A 29 -13.45 -55.23 -13.96
C HIS A 29 -13.38 -54.19 -15.10
N ALA A 30 -13.32 -54.77 -16.30
CA ALA A 30 -13.47 -54.14 -17.59
C ALA A 30 -14.95 -53.97 -17.97
N ARG A 31 -15.26 -52.90 -18.73
CA ARG A 31 -16.08 -53.00 -19.96
C ARG A 31 -15.77 -51.85 -20.92
N LYS A 32 -15.48 -52.24 -22.17
CA LYS A 32 -15.12 -51.45 -23.36
C LYS A 32 -16.30 -50.66 -23.94
N LYS A 33 -15.99 -49.54 -24.63
CA LYS A 33 -16.32 -49.21 -26.04
C LYS A 33 -15.73 -47.82 -26.41
N THR A 34 -14.69 -47.75 -27.28
CA THR A 34 -14.71 -47.26 -28.69
C THR A 34 -15.11 -45.77 -28.81
N GLU A 35 -14.42 -44.85 -29.49
CA GLU A 35 -13.45 -44.92 -30.59
C GLU A 35 -12.78 -43.55 -30.87
N SER A 36 -11.51 -43.62 -31.27
CA SER A 36 -10.78 -42.81 -32.28
C SER A 36 -10.57 -41.28 -32.15
N TYR A 37 -9.30 -40.93 -31.95
CA TYR A 37 -8.62 -39.70 -32.38
C TYR A 37 -8.30 -39.75 -33.89
N ARG A 38 -8.39 -38.62 -34.58
CA ARG A 38 -7.76 -38.39 -35.89
C ARG A 38 -7.15 -36.98 -35.97
N GLU A 39 -5.87 -36.98 -36.32
CA GLU A 39 -5.04 -35.84 -36.75
C GLU A 39 -5.39 -35.37 -38.19
N TYR A 40 -4.61 -34.36 -38.64
CA TYR A 40 -4.45 -33.74 -39.96
C TYR A 40 -5.28 -32.45 -40.19
N GLY A 41 -4.72 -31.34 -40.67
CA GLY A 41 -3.37 -31.08 -41.17
C GLY A 41 -3.21 -29.63 -41.66
N ALA A 42 -1.96 -29.24 -41.92
CA ALA A 42 -1.56 -27.98 -42.55
C ALA A 42 -1.54 -28.08 -44.09
N GLY A 43 -1.73 -26.95 -44.80
CA GLY A 43 -1.48 -26.87 -46.24
C GLY A 43 -1.92 -25.58 -46.95
N PHE A 44 -0.98 -24.64 -47.13
CA PHE A 44 -0.68 -23.78 -48.30
C PHE A 44 -1.70 -23.54 -49.45
N PHE A 45 -1.92 -22.27 -49.86
CA PHE A 45 -1.31 -21.61 -51.07
C PHE A 45 -1.96 -20.25 -51.44
N GLY A 46 -1.15 -19.28 -51.89
CA GLY A 46 -1.45 -18.50 -53.10
C GLY A 46 -1.83 -17.01 -52.97
N ALA A 47 -0.84 -16.13 -52.92
CA ALA A 47 -1.00 -14.71 -53.25
C ALA A 47 -0.72 -14.48 -54.75
N LYS A 48 -1.60 -13.72 -55.44
CA LYS A 48 -1.35 -13.12 -56.76
C LYS A 48 -2.01 -11.73 -56.84
N LEU A 49 -1.22 -10.74 -57.25
CA LEU A 49 -1.63 -9.34 -57.50
C LEU A 49 -2.63 -9.20 -58.66
N ALA A 50 -3.57 -8.25 -58.54
CA ALA A 50 -4.10 -7.49 -59.67
C ALA A 50 -4.54 -6.07 -59.23
N LYS A 51 -4.17 -5.07 -60.05
CA LYS A 51 -4.47 -3.64 -59.96
C LYS A 51 -5.95 -3.33 -60.19
N SER A 52 -6.51 -2.33 -59.50
CA SER A 52 -7.32 -1.28 -60.15
C SER A 52 -7.35 0.02 -59.32
N ARG A 53 -7.35 1.15 -60.04
CA ARG A 53 -7.46 2.53 -59.55
C ARG A 53 -8.96 2.91 -59.43
N GLY A 54 -9.29 3.84 -58.53
CA GLY A 54 -10.39 4.80 -58.77
C GLY A 54 -11.40 4.99 -57.64
N HIS A 55 -11.24 6.11 -56.94
CA HIS A 55 -12.23 7.05 -56.37
C HIS A 55 -13.46 6.61 -55.55
N GLN A 56 -13.57 7.31 -54.40
CA GLN A 56 -14.75 7.87 -53.74
C GLN A 56 -15.84 6.90 -53.28
N GLY A 57 -15.88 6.67 -51.95
CA GLY A 57 -17.03 6.02 -51.30
C GLY A 57 -16.70 5.37 -49.96
N ALA A 58 -16.13 6.11 -49.00
CA ALA A 58 -15.94 5.61 -47.64
C ALA A 58 -16.08 6.73 -46.59
N GLN A 59 -17.13 7.52 -46.71
CA GLN A 59 -17.71 8.29 -45.60
C GLN A 59 -19.19 7.95 -45.57
N LEU A 60 -19.58 6.82 -44.99
CA LEU A 60 -20.92 6.55 -44.42
C LEU A 60 -21.10 5.08 -43.96
N PHE A 61 -20.09 4.40 -43.40
CA PHE A 61 -20.30 3.02 -42.90
C PHE A 61 -19.45 2.66 -41.67
N PHE A 62 -19.25 3.60 -40.75
CA PHE A 62 -18.54 3.36 -39.47
C PHE A 62 -19.36 3.67 -38.20
N HIS A 63 -20.68 3.89 -38.32
CA HIS A 63 -21.50 4.39 -37.19
C HIS A 63 -22.47 3.40 -36.55
N LYS A 64 -22.32 2.08 -36.76
CA LYS A 64 -23.29 1.10 -36.23
C LYS A 64 -22.76 -0.16 -35.56
N LEU A 65 -21.49 -0.23 -35.17
CA LEU A 65 -20.96 -1.42 -34.46
C LEU A 65 -20.16 -1.13 -33.18
N PHE A 66 -20.11 0.12 -32.72
CA PHE A 66 -19.54 0.45 -31.41
C PHE A 66 -20.43 1.45 -30.67
N GLY A 67 -21.09 0.96 -29.63
CA GLY A 67 -21.60 1.78 -28.52
C GLY A 67 -21.68 0.89 -27.28
N PRO A 68 -21.55 1.43 -26.05
CA PRO A 68 -20.91 2.66 -25.60
C PRO A 68 -19.67 2.31 -24.74
N LEU A 69 -18.44 2.56 -25.23
CA LEU A 69 -17.23 2.25 -24.45
C LEU A 69 -16.15 3.34 -24.45
N LEU A 70 -16.42 4.49 -25.07
CA LEU A 70 -15.47 5.62 -25.13
C LEU A 70 -16.23 6.94 -25.07
N CYS A 71 -16.53 7.40 -23.86
CA CYS A 71 -16.71 8.83 -23.56
C CYS A 71 -15.53 9.28 -22.71
N SER A 72 -14.33 9.24 -23.28
CA SER A 72 -13.16 9.93 -22.72
C SER A 72 -13.21 11.37 -23.21
N LEU A 73 -13.83 12.28 -22.45
CA LEU A 73 -13.66 13.71 -22.70
C LEU A 73 -12.25 14.09 -22.22
N PHE A 74 -11.34 14.37 -23.15
CA PHE A 74 -10.00 14.88 -22.83
C PHE A 74 -10.06 16.39 -22.65
N LEU A 75 -9.75 16.88 -21.45
CA LEU A 75 -9.41 18.28 -21.27
C LEU A 75 -7.92 18.42 -21.60
N VAL A 76 -7.61 18.86 -22.82
CA VAL A 76 -6.25 19.20 -23.25
C VAL A 76 -6.00 20.66 -22.87
N ILE A 77 -5.28 20.89 -21.77
CA ILE A 77 -4.86 22.24 -21.36
C ILE A 77 -3.47 22.48 -21.96
N THR A 78 -3.39 23.36 -22.95
CA THR A 78 -2.11 23.81 -23.54
C THR A 78 -1.70 25.12 -22.87
N LEU A 79 -0.51 25.18 -22.25
CA LEU A 79 -0.12 26.31 -21.39
C LEU A 79 1.00 27.14 -21.99
N THR A 80 0.91 28.46 -21.86
CA THR A 80 1.99 29.42 -22.11
C THR A 80 2.78 29.67 -20.81
N LEU A 81 4.04 29.22 -20.76
CA LEU A 81 5.09 29.66 -19.84
C LEU A 81 5.90 30.81 -20.46
N LEU A 82 5.65 32.03 -20.01
CA LEU A 82 6.53 33.17 -20.26
C LEU A 82 7.12 33.63 -18.94
N GLY A 83 8.25 33.04 -18.55
CA GLY A 83 9.19 33.67 -17.64
C GLY A 83 10.18 34.46 -18.49
N CYS A 84 10.16 35.79 -18.38
CA CYS A 84 11.25 36.62 -18.87
C CYS A 84 12.51 36.29 -18.05
N GLU A 85 13.44 35.57 -18.64
CA GLU A 85 14.81 36.04 -18.79
C GLU A 85 15.30 35.56 -20.16
N THR A 86 15.83 36.50 -20.93
CA THR A 86 16.29 36.31 -22.30
C THR A 86 17.44 35.31 -22.33
N GLU A 87 17.30 34.21 -23.07
CA GLU A 87 18.25 33.91 -24.13
C GLU A 87 17.63 32.99 -25.20
N ASP A 88 17.80 33.45 -26.44
CA ASP A 88 17.37 32.96 -27.74
C ASP A 88 15.87 32.95 -28.12
N SER A 89 15.59 33.91 -29.00
CA SER A 89 14.34 34.31 -29.66
C SER A 89 13.72 33.27 -30.61
N GLY A 90 13.72 31.98 -30.22
CA GLY A 90 13.23 30.89 -31.07
C GLY A 90 12.44 29.78 -30.37
N SER A 91 12.36 29.77 -29.04
CA SER A 91 11.64 28.71 -28.32
C SER A 91 10.17 29.09 -28.09
N PRO A 92 9.19 28.22 -28.42
CA PRO A 92 7.78 28.55 -28.21
C PRO A 92 7.48 28.76 -26.72
N PRO A 93 6.59 29.70 -26.38
CA PRO A 93 6.31 30.12 -25.03
C PRO A 93 5.54 29.08 -24.21
N ASN A 94 5.41 27.82 -24.64
CA ASN A 94 4.56 26.81 -23.99
C ASN A 94 5.41 25.63 -23.51
N ARG A 95 5.85 25.61 -22.24
CA ARG A 95 6.68 24.50 -21.73
C ARG A 95 5.98 23.49 -20.82
N LEU A 96 4.68 23.65 -20.56
CA LEU A 96 3.89 22.71 -19.77
C LEU A 96 2.55 22.46 -20.47
N ASN A 97 2.12 21.23 -20.61
CA ASN A 97 0.79 20.86 -21.09
C ASN A 97 0.13 20.04 -19.99
N VAL A 98 -1.02 20.46 -19.49
CA VAL A 98 -1.75 19.69 -18.48
C VAL A 98 -2.82 18.88 -19.18
N ILE A 99 -2.70 17.57 -19.08
CA ILE A 99 -3.66 16.61 -19.61
C ILE A 99 -4.51 16.16 -18.44
N VAL A 100 -5.74 16.66 -18.36
CA VAL A 100 -6.69 16.16 -17.36
C VAL A 100 -7.55 15.09 -18.01
N TYR A 101 -7.64 13.95 -17.34
CA TYR A 101 -8.42 12.83 -17.81
C TYR A 101 -9.18 12.21 -16.64
N ASN A 102 -10.35 11.67 -16.94
CA ASN A 102 -11.18 11.01 -15.96
C ASN A 102 -10.83 9.52 -15.85
N SER A 103 -10.99 8.96 -14.64
CA SER A 103 -10.95 7.52 -14.45
C SER A 103 -12.03 6.81 -15.28
N ALA A 104 -11.66 5.69 -15.91
CA ALA A 104 -12.61 4.87 -16.67
C ALA A 104 -13.80 4.43 -15.79
N GLY A 105 -15.01 4.49 -16.36
CA GLY A 105 -16.24 4.04 -15.69
C GLY A 105 -16.97 5.08 -14.83
N TYR A 106 -16.44 6.30 -14.70
CA TYR A 106 -17.09 7.39 -13.97
C TYR A 106 -17.72 8.41 -14.92
N ALA A 107 -18.98 8.79 -14.67
CA ALA A 107 -19.68 9.78 -15.49
C ALA A 107 -19.20 11.20 -15.14
N THR A 108 -18.80 11.97 -16.15
CA THR A 108 -18.44 13.39 -16.03
C THR A 108 -19.60 14.33 -16.38
N ALA A 109 -20.81 13.78 -16.59
CA ALA A 109 -21.93 14.47 -17.22
C ALA A 109 -22.43 15.71 -16.44
N ASP A 110 -22.13 15.77 -15.14
CA ASP A 110 -22.64 16.81 -14.25
C ASP A 110 -21.60 17.88 -13.87
N TRP A 111 -20.36 17.80 -14.39
CA TRP A 111 -19.33 18.80 -14.10
C TRP A 111 -19.57 20.08 -14.91
N GLN A 112 -19.70 21.20 -14.20
CA GLN A 112 -19.98 22.51 -14.80
C GLN A 112 -18.82 23.50 -14.65
N TRP A 113 -18.02 23.36 -13.59
CA TRP A 113 -16.87 24.22 -13.31
C TRP A 113 -15.63 23.39 -12.99
N SER A 114 -14.47 23.95 -13.30
CA SER A 114 -13.18 23.44 -12.87
C SER A 114 -12.40 24.51 -12.12
N ARG A 115 -11.70 24.08 -11.06
CA ARG A 115 -10.69 24.88 -10.38
C ARG A 115 -9.33 24.22 -10.62
N VAL A 116 -8.40 24.99 -11.15
CA VAL A 116 -7.00 24.55 -11.30
C VAL A 116 -6.15 25.40 -10.38
N GLU A 117 -5.45 24.74 -9.45
CA GLU A 117 -4.57 25.39 -8.49
C GLU A 117 -3.15 24.89 -8.64
N ILE A 118 -2.19 25.82 -8.66
CA ILE A 118 -0.78 25.52 -8.48
C ILE A 118 -0.39 25.85 -7.04
N LYS A 119 0.29 24.90 -6.42
CA LYS A 119 0.89 25.05 -5.10
C LYS A 119 2.40 24.97 -5.22
N ILE A 120 3.07 26.10 -4.92
CA ILE A 120 4.53 26.18 -4.80
C ILE A 120 4.85 26.33 -3.31
N PRO A 121 5.68 25.46 -2.72
CA PRO A 121 6.04 25.55 -1.31
C PRO A 121 6.58 26.94 -0.94
N GLY A 122 6.06 27.49 0.17
CA GLY A 122 6.45 28.83 0.64
C GLY A 122 5.75 30.00 -0.04
N THR A 123 4.81 29.75 -0.95
CA THR A 123 3.98 30.78 -1.60
C THR A 123 2.50 30.59 -1.30
N THR A 124 1.71 31.64 -1.52
CA THR A 124 0.24 31.53 -1.50
C THR A 124 -0.22 30.71 -2.72
N PRO A 125 -1.04 29.65 -2.53
CA PRO A 125 -1.60 28.89 -3.64
C PRO A 125 -2.38 29.81 -4.59
N GLN A 126 -2.22 29.56 -5.88
CA GLN A 126 -2.87 30.34 -6.92
C GLN A 126 -3.84 29.45 -7.68
N ALA A 127 -5.13 29.75 -7.55
CA ALA A 127 -6.23 28.99 -8.12
C ALA A 127 -7.01 29.82 -9.14
N THR A 128 -7.37 29.19 -10.26
CA THR A 128 -8.20 29.78 -11.30
C THR A 128 -9.45 28.93 -11.49
N CYS A 129 -10.60 29.58 -11.51
CA CYS A 129 -11.91 28.97 -11.71
C CYS A 129 -12.45 29.28 -13.10
N LEU A 130 -12.97 28.27 -13.78
CA LEU A 130 -13.49 28.40 -15.14
C LEU A 130 -14.64 27.41 -15.39
N PRO A 131 -15.53 27.71 -16.35
CA PRO A 131 -16.48 26.72 -16.84
C PRO A 131 -15.76 25.48 -17.37
N TYR A 132 -16.26 24.29 -17.03
CA TYR A 132 -15.70 23.03 -17.52
C TYR A 132 -16.10 22.85 -18.99
N GLN A 133 -15.19 23.17 -19.90
CA GLN A 133 -15.32 22.89 -21.33
C GLN A 133 -14.04 22.27 -21.89
N ALA A 134 -14.18 21.24 -22.74
CA ALA A 134 -13.05 20.61 -23.41
C ALA A 134 -12.26 21.64 -24.23
N GLY A 135 -10.93 21.64 -24.10
CA GLY A 135 -10.04 22.59 -24.79
C GLY A 135 -9.95 23.98 -24.14
N SER A 136 -10.50 24.18 -22.95
CA SER A 136 -10.32 25.43 -22.19
C SER A 136 -8.84 25.71 -21.93
N GLN A 137 -8.43 26.95 -22.12
CA GLN A 137 -7.08 27.41 -21.84
C GLN A 137 -7.04 28.22 -20.55
N ILE A 138 -6.02 27.98 -19.73
CA ILE A 138 -5.79 28.69 -18.47
C ILE A 138 -4.39 29.27 -18.53
N THR A 139 -4.28 30.56 -18.22
CA THR A 139 -2.97 31.15 -17.91
C THR A 139 -2.64 30.78 -16.48
N LEU A 140 -1.60 29.97 -16.31
CA LEU A 140 -1.07 29.67 -14.99
C LEU A 140 -0.12 30.79 -14.55
N PRO A 141 -0.03 31.06 -13.26
CA PRO A 141 1.00 31.94 -12.71
C PRO A 141 2.41 31.45 -13.02
N GLU A 142 3.39 32.35 -12.87
CA GLU A 142 4.80 32.02 -13.05
C GLU A 142 5.25 30.91 -12.10
N ILE A 143 5.74 29.81 -12.66
CA ILE A 143 6.38 28.72 -11.93
C ILE A 143 7.89 28.94 -12.04
N PRO A 144 8.60 29.22 -10.93
CA PRO A 144 10.05 29.36 -10.96
C PRO A 144 10.72 28.06 -11.41
N PHE A 145 11.75 28.17 -12.24
CA PHE A 145 12.55 26.99 -12.64
C PHE A 145 13.18 26.33 -11.41
N ASN A 146 13.26 25.01 -11.44
CA ASN A 146 13.78 24.14 -10.39
C ASN A 146 13.04 24.24 -9.03
N ALA A 147 11.99 25.06 -8.92
CA ALA A 147 11.14 25.07 -7.75
C ALA A 147 10.16 23.88 -7.83
N PRO A 148 10.00 23.11 -6.73
CA PRO A 148 8.96 22.10 -6.67
C PRO A 148 7.58 22.76 -6.73
N PHE A 149 6.65 22.16 -7.46
CA PHE A 149 5.26 22.56 -7.45
C PHE A 149 4.35 21.33 -7.56
N GLN A 150 3.10 21.49 -7.10
CA GLN A 150 2.02 20.54 -7.32
C GLN A 150 0.88 21.23 -8.07
N LEU A 151 0.22 20.47 -8.91
CA LEU A 151 -0.98 20.88 -9.60
C LEU A 151 -2.16 20.14 -9.00
N SER A 152 -3.20 20.87 -8.60
CA SER A 152 -4.49 20.28 -8.27
C SER A 152 -5.56 20.73 -9.26
N VAL A 153 -6.45 19.81 -9.58
CA VAL A 153 -7.56 20.01 -10.50
C VAL A 153 -8.81 19.50 -9.80
N GLU A 154 -9.79 20.36 -9.62
CA GLU A 154 -11.06 20.08 -8.95
C GLU A 154 -12.22 20.36 -9.90
N MET A 155 -13.26 19.53 -9.79
CA MET A 155 -14.45 19.56 -10.62
C MET A 155 -15.68 19.75 -9.74
N PHE A 156 -16.60 20.61 -10.18
CA PHE A 156 -17.79 20.97 -9.41
C PHE A 156 -19.07 20.74 -10.19
N SER A 157 -20.06 20.12 -9.53
CA SER A 157 -21.41 19.90 -10.07
C SER A 157 -22.38 20.92 -9.48
N GLY A 158 -22.55 22.06 -10.13
CA GLY A 158 -23.45 23.10 -9.65
C GLY A 158 -23.38 24.37 -10.49
N THR A 159 -24.40 25.22 -10.36
CA THR A 159 -24.49 26.48 -11.12
C THR A 159 -23.62 27.59 -10.55
N GLN A 160 -23.19 27.47 -9.29
CA GLN A 160 -22.30 28.42 -8.63
C GLN A 160 -20.84 28.12 -8.96
N GLU A 161 -20.08 29.18 -9.27
CA GLU A 161 -18.68 29.08 -9.67
C GLU A 161 -17.81 28.48 -8.56
N CYS A 162 -17.29 27.28 -8.79
CA CYS A 162 -16.32 26.59 -7.92
C CYS A 162 -16.67 26.54 -6.42
N ASP A 163 -17.96 26.53 -6.08
CA ASP A 163 -18.37 26.47 -4.68
C ASP A 163 -17.94 25.12 -4.07
N PRO A 164 -17.11 25.11 -3.01
CA PRO A 164 -16.65 23.90 -2.34
C PRO A 164 -17.78 22.95 -1.90
N ALA A 165 -18.99 23.47 -1.63
CA ALA A 165 -20.14 22.64 -1.29
C ALA A 165 -20.49 21.64 -2.41
N PHE A 166 -20.20 22.00 -3.66
CA PHE A 166 -20.48 21.22 -4.87
C PHE A 166 -19.25 20.53 -5.46
N LEU A 167 -18.16 20.36 -4.69
CA LEU A 167 -16.99 19.59 -5.11
C LEU A 167 -17.39 18.14 -5.40
N SER A 168 -17.18 17.69 -6.64
CA SER A 168 -17.61 16.37 -7.11
C SER A 168 -16.44 15.49 -7.54
N GLY A 169 -15.34 16.08 -8.00
CA GLY A 169 -14.16 15.33 -8.44
C GLY A 169 -12.87 16.09 -8.17
N ARG A 170 -11.78 15.36 -7.99
CA ARG A 170 -10.47 15.93 -7.65
C ARG A 170 -9.33 15.06 -8.18
N GLY A 171 -8.21 15.71 -8.49
CA GLY A 171 -6.96 15.10 -8.89
C GLY A 171 -5.79 15.98 -8.51
N ILE A 172 -4.74 15.40 -7.92
CA ILE A 172 -3.54 16.14 -7.54
C ILE A 172 -2.32 15.42 -8.10
N SER A 173 -1.42 16.17 -8.73
CA SER A 173 -0.15 15.64 -9.17
C SER A 173 0.79 15.37 -7.99
N LEU A 174 1.71 14.43 -8.17
CA LEU A 174 2.91 14.43 -7.33
C LEU A 174 3.70 15.74 -7.51
N SER A 175 4.58 16.02 -6.55
CA SER A 175 5.50 17.15 -6.67
C SER A 175 6.38 16.98 -7.91
N MET A 176 6.53 18.06 -8.66
CA MET A 176 7.27 18.12 -9.92
C MET A 176 8.12 19.37 -9.98
N GLN A 177 9.12 19.36 -10.86
CA GLN A 177 10.04 20.48 -11.09
C GLN A 177 10.23 20.65 -12.59
N LEU A 178 10.25 21.91 -13.03
CA LEU A 178 10.61 22.26 -14.40
C LEU A 178 12.04 22.75 -14.41
N ALA A 179 12.93 22.04 -15.09
CA ALA A 179 14.31 22.48 -15.22
C ALA A 179 14.43 23.61 -16.26
N ALA A 180 15.41 24.49 -16.06
CA ALA A 180 15.77 25.46 -17.08
C ALA A 180 16.13 24.73 -18.39
N ASN A 181 15.69 25.28 -19.52
CA ASN A 181 15.99 24.76 -20.87
C ASN A 181 15.42 23.37 -21.23
N THR A 182 14.47 22.81 -20.48
CA THR A 182 13.77 21.60 -20.93
C THR A 182 12.70 21.92 -22.00
N PRO A 183 12.50 21.03 -22.99
CA PRO A 183 11.37 21.09 -23.90
C PRO A 183 10.03 21.10 -23.18
N ALA A 184 8.96 21.40 -23.91
CA ALA A 184 7.61 21.34 -23.37
C ALA A 184 7.29 19.96 -22.78
N GLN A 185 6.88 19.94 -21.51
CA GLN A 185 6.51 18.73 -20.80
C GLN A 185 5.00 18.58 -20.74
N SER A 186 4.50 17.36 -20.85
CA SER A 186 3.10 17.05 -20.59
C SER A 186 2.96 16.42 -19.22
N VAL A 187 2.07 16.95 -18.40
CA VAL A 187 1.71 16.46 -17.08
C VAL A 187 0.29 15.94 -17.13
N SER A 188 0.11 14.68 -16.75
CA SER A 188 -1.20 14.05 -16.72
C SER A 188 -1.74 14.07 -15.29
N VAL A 189 -2.94 14.60 -15.08
CA VAL A 189 -3.64 14.58 -13.79
C VAL A 189 -4.90 13.74 -13.91
N MET A 190 -4.92 12.62 -13.19
CA MET A 190 -6.12 11.81 -13.03
C MET A 190 -7.12 12.57 -12.16
N ILE A 191 -8.34 12.76 -12.65
CA ILE A 191 -9.46 13.20 -11.83
C ILE A 191 -10.45 12.06 -11.67
N ALA A 192 -11.01 11.97 -10.47
CA ALA A 192 -12.02 11.00 -10.12
C ALA A 192 -12.94 11.57 -9.03
N PRO A 193 -14.13 10.99 -8.81
CA PRO A 193 -15.04 11.48 -7.79
C PRO A 193 -14.42 11.46 -6.39
N VAL A 194 -14.59 12.54 -5.64
CA VAL A 194 -14.10 12.62 -4.25
C VAL A 194 -14.82 11.61 -3.35
N GLY A 195 -14.13 11.11 -2.33
CA GLY A 195 -14.69 10.15 -1.38
C GLY A 195 -14.91 8.75 -1.98
N THR A 196 -14.26 8.42 -3.10
CA THR A 196 -14.45 7.13 -3.79
C THR A 196 -13.14 6.37 -3.99
N PHE A 197 -13.28 5.04 -4.13
CA PHE A 197 -12.21 4.16 -4.58
C PHE A 197 -12.27 3.97 -6.09
N VAL A 198 -11.15 4.16 -6.76
CA VAL A 198 -10.99 3.92 -8.20
C VAL A 198 -9.93 2.86 -8.48
N PRO A 199 -10.16 1.92 -9.43
CA PRO A 199 -9.12 0.98 -9.82
C PRO A 199 -7.89 1.70 -10.40
N THR A 200 -6.68 1.26 -10.08
CA THR A 200 -5.46 1.81 -10.71
C THR A 200 -5.46 1.58 -12.22
N THR A 201 -6.08 0.52 -12.73
CA THR A 201 -6.20 0.25 -14.17
C THR A 201 -7.11 1.23 -14.91
N GLY A 202 -8.04 1.89 -14.18
CA GLY A 202 -8.87 2.96 -14.72
C GLY A 202 -8.16 4.32 -14.72
N SER A 203 -6.95 4.40 -14.15
CA SER A 203 -6.30 5.66 -13.79
C SER A 203 -5.47 6.32 -14.88
N ILE A 204 -5.43 5.86 -16.16
CA ILE A 204 -4.78 6.55 -17.31
C ILE A 204 -5.52 6.20 -18.62
N PRO A 205 -5.50 7.06 -19.68
CA PRO A 205 -5.91 6.67 -21.03
C PRO A 205 -5.37 5.31 -21.48
N ALA A 206 -6.22 4.54 -22.17
CA ALA A 206 -6.10 3.11 -22.43
C ALA A 206 -4.69 2.63 -22.82
N GLY A 207 -4.10 1.77 -21.98
CA GLY A 207 -2.95 0.91 -22.33
C GLY A 207 -1.67 1.07 -21.51
N GLN A 208 -1.58 2.02 -20.57
CA GLN A 208 -0.36 2.23 -19.76
C GLN A 208 -0.49 1.76 -18.30
N ALA A 209 -1.68 1.84 -17.71
CA ALA A 209 -1.90 1.34 -16.35
C ALA A 209 -1.89 -0.19 -16.34
N THR A 210 -1.12 -0.76 -15.42
CA THR A 210 -1.02 -2.22 -15.21
C THR A 210 -1.61 -2.59 -13.85
N SER A 211 -1.84 -3.88 -13.64
CA SER A 211 -2.22 -4.42 -12.33
C SER A 211 -0.98 -4.96 -11.61
N PRO A 212 -1.02 -5.11 -10.28
CA PRO A 212 -0.04 -5.93 -9.57
C PRO A 212 0.06 -7.32 -10.20
N LEU A 213 1.27 -7.86 -10.30
CA LEU A 213 1.52 -9.18 -10.90
C LEU A 213 0.85 -10.31 -10.14
N THR A 214 0.84 -10.21 -8.81
CA THR A 214 0.30 -11.25 -7.93
C THR A 214 -0.30 -10.64 -6.67
N SER A 215 -1.27 -11.35 -6.09
CA SER A 215 -1.77 -11.06 -4.76
C SER A 215 -0.76 -11.52 -3.71
N ARG A 216 -0.55 -10.71 -2.67
CA ARG A 216 0.48 -10.96 -1.66
C ARG A 216 -0.09 -10.82 -0.26
N LEU A 217 0.03 -11.88 0.53
CA LEU A 217 -0.16 -11.83 1.98
C LEU A 217 1.17 -11.51 2.66
N GLY A 218 1.19 -10.60 3.63
CA GLY A 218 2.40 -10.28 4.39
C GLY A 218 3.52 -9.65 3.56
N ALA A 219 3.22 -9.10 2.38
CA ALA A 219 4.12 -8.20 1.68
C ALA A 219 4.18 -6.85 2.39
N SER A 220 5.25 -6.11 2.12
CA SER A 220 5.36 -4.71 2.52
C SER A 220 5.16 -3.78 1.33
N ALA A 221 4.64 -2.58 1.57
CA ALA A 221 4.47 -1.53 0.58
C ALA A 221 4.98 -0.22 1.20
N THR A 222 6.07 0.32 0.66
CA THR A 222 6.78 1.46 1.21
C THR A 222 6.73 2.63 0.23
N VAL A 223 6.18 3.77 0.66
CA VAL A 223 6.19 5.01 -0.13
C VAL A 223 7.57 5.66 -0.10
N LEU A 224 8.05 6.08 -1.26
CA LEU A 224 9.29 6.84 -1.43
C LEU A 224 9.02 8.35 -1.37
N PRO A 225 10.04 9.20 -1.11
CA PRO A 225 9.88 10.65 -1.12
C PRO A 225 9.37 11.22 -2.45
N ASP A 226 9.62 10.52 -3.55
CA ASP A 226 9.14 10.88 -4.87
C ASP A 226 7.71 10.37 -5.17
N GLY A 227 7.03 9.77 -4.20
CA GLY A 227 5.66 9.28 -4.28
C GLY A 227 5.48 7.90 -4.94
N ARG A 228 6.53 7.28 -5.49
CA ARG A 228 6.44 5.87 -5.92
C ARG A 228 6.29 4.95 -4.71
N VAL A 229 5.69 3.78 -4.92
CA VAL A 229 5.52 2.76 -3.87
C VAL A 229 6.27 1.50 -4.25
N VAL A 230 7.17 1.05 -3.39
CA VAL A 230 7.92 -0.21 -3.56
C VAL A 230 7.23 -1.31 -2.76
N ILE A 231 6.84 -2.38 -3.44
CA ILE A 231 6.17 -3.55 -2.88
C ILE A 231 7.15 -4.71 -2.88
N ILE A 232 7.40 -5.32 -1.71
CA ILE A 232 8.45 -6.33 -1.54
C ILE A 232 7.87 -7.62 -0.94
N GLY A 233 8.21 -8.76 -1.54
CA GLY A 233 7.98 -10.09 -0.99
C GLY A 233 6.50 -10.44 -0.81
N GLY A 234 6.17 -11.04 0.33
CA GLY A 234 4.87 -11.63 0.63
C GLY A 234 4.80 -13.12 0.27
N ALA A 235 3.64 -13.71 0.47
CA ALA A 235 3.40 -15.12 0.26
C ALA A 235 2.09 -15.38 -0.47
N ARG A 236 2.03 -16.53 -1.15
CA ARG A 236 0.81 -17.19 -1.62
C ARG A 236 0.32 -18.22 -0.62
N LEU A 237 -0.98 -18.25 -0.36
CA LEU A 237 -1.63 -19.27 0.46
C LEU A 237 -1.98 -20.51 -0.38
N LYS A 238 -1.98 -21.69 0.23
CA LYS A 238 -2.41 -22.95 -0.41
C LYS A 238 -3.88 -22.87 -0.87
N ALA A 239 -4.20 -23.49 -2.00
CA ALA A 239 -5.59 -23.64 -2.44
C ALA A 239 -6.39 -24.52 -1.47
N GLY A 240 -7.70 -24.27 -1.33
CA GLY A 240 -8.61 -25.12 -0.55
C GLY A 240 -8.47 -25.03 0.97
N LEU A 241 -7.86 -23.96 1.52
CA LEU A 241 -7.72 -23.78 2.98
C LEU A 241 -9.07 -23.76 3.74
N ASN A 242 -10.18 -23.52 3.04
CA ASN A 242 -11.54 -23.56 3.58
C ASN A 242 -12.03 -25.00 3.86
N ASP A 243 -11.41 -26.02 3.26
CA ASP A 243 -11.81 -27.42 3.41
C ASP A 243 -11.21 -28.10 4.66
N ASN A 244 -10.33 -27.39 5.39
CA ASN A 244 -9.76 -27.90 6.63
C ASN A 244 -10.47 -27.30 7.85
N PRO A 245 -11.34 -28.07 8.54
CA PRO A 245 -12.09 -27.59 9.70
C PRO A 245 -11.20 -27.23 10.91
N GLN A 246 -9.91 -27.61 10.91
CA GLN A 246 -8.95 -27.21 11.95
C GLN A 246 -8.22 -25.90 11.62
N LEU A 247 -8.17 -25.47 10.34
CA LEU A 247 -7.45 -24.27 9.89
C LEU A 247 -8.36 -23.07 9.63
N ALA A 248 -9.69 -23.25 9.57
CA ALA A 248 -10.67 -22.21 9.23
C ALA A 248 -10.59 -20.91 10.09
N GLU A 249 -9.92 -20.95 11.25
CA GLU A 249 -9.82 -19.85 12.20
C GLU A 249 -8.41 -19.18 12.23
N ARG A 250 -7.41 -19.75 11.55
CA ARG A 250 -5.97 -19.34 11.61
C ARG A 250 -5.21 -19.49 10.28
N ILE A 251 -5.90 -19.23 9.16
CA ILE A 251 -5.38 -19.47 7.80
C ILE A 251 -4.12 -18.63 7.47
N TRP A 252 -3.85 -17.52 8.16
CA TRP A 252 -2.83 -16.54 7.75
C TRP A 252 -1.75 -16.23 8.80
N ASP A 253 -1.79 -16.87 9.96
CA ASP A 253 -0.79 -16.73 11.03
C ASP A 253 -0.03 -18.04 11.28
N ASP A 254 -0.10 -18.97 10.33
CA ASP A 254 0.61 -20.25 10.31
C ASP A 254 1.38 -20.41 9.00
N SER A 255 2.67 -20.74 9.12
CA SER A 255 3.52 -21.07 7.97
C SER A 255 3.02 -22.27 7.18
N ASP A 256 2.28 -23.19 7.80
CA ASP A 256 1.73 -24.38 7.12
C ASP A 256 0.65 -24.03 6.09
N SER A 257 0.07 -22.82 6.17
CA SER A 257 -0.92 -22.34 5.20
C SER A 257 -0.27 -21.70 3.97
N ILE A 258 1.05 -21.50 3.97
CA ILE A 258 1.81 -20.89 2.87
C ILE A 258 2.15 -21.93 1.80
N GLU A 259 1.83 -21.61 0.54
CA GLU A 259 2.22 -22.38 -0.64
C GLU A 259 3.59 -21.93 -1.16
N GLU A 260 3.78 -20.62 -1.29
CA GLU A 260 4.98 -20.04 -1.89
C GLU A 260 5.31 -18.72 -1.20
N ILE A 261 6.58 -18.49 -0.84
CA ILE A 261 7.06 -17.17 -0.43
C ILE A 261 7.77 -16.51 -1.61
N TYR A 262 7.47 -15.23 -1.84
CA TYR A 262 8.02 -14.44 -2.92
C TYR A 262 9.30 -13.72 -2.51
N ASP A 263 10.22 -13.61 -3.47
CA ASP A 263 11.43 -12.77 -3.47
C ASP A 263 11.27 -11.52 -4.34
N THR A 264 10.14 -11.41 -5.06
CA THR A 264 9.91 -10.40 -6.09
C THR A 264 9.64 -9.01 -5.49
N VAL A 265 9.96 -7.99 -6.31
CA VAL A 265 9.72 -6.59 -6.02
C VAL A 265 8.95 -5.95 -7.16
N GLU A 266 7.94 -5.16 -6.82
CA GLU A 266 7.17 -4.34 -7.76
C GLU A 266 7.25 -2.87 -7.36
N ILE A 267 7.31 -1.98 -8.34
CA ILE A 267 7.27 -0.53 -8.12
C ILE A 267 6.01 0.02 -8.78
N TYR A 268 5.16 0.65 -7.98
CA TYR A 268 4.02 1.40 -8.45
C TYR A 268 4.40 2.88 -8.63
N ASP A 269 4.16 3.43 -9.82
CA ASP A 269 4.27 4.86 -10.08
C ASP A 269 2.87 5.48 -10.25
N PRO A 270 2.41 6.32 -9.30
CA PRO A 270 1.09 6.96 -9.40
C PRO A 270 1.00 8.00 -10.52
N ARG A 271 2.12 8.42 -11.13
CA ARG A 271 2.10 9.33 -12.30
C ARG A 271 1.60 8.62 -13.55
N SER A 272 1.97 7.36 -13.70
CA SER A 272 1.63 6.50 -14.83
C SER A 272 0.57 5.43 -14.49
N GLY A 273 0.17 5.31 -13.22
CA GLY A 273 -0.71 4.25 -12.75
C GLY A 273 -0.16 2.84 -12.99
N SER A 274 1.14 2.70 -13.25
CA SER A 274 1.76 1.46 -13.69
C SER A 274 2.53 0.78 -12.56
N PHE A 275 2.40 -0.55 -12.50
CA PHE A 275 3.25 -1.47 -11.76
C PHE A 275 4.36 -1.99 -12.69
N GLU A 276 5.61 -1.85 -12.23
CA GLU A 276 6.79 -2.43 -12.85
C GLU A 276 7.38 -3.50 -11.94
N SER A 277 7.43 -4.75 -12.40
CA SER A 277 8.15 -5.80 -11.69
C SER A 277 9.62 -5.74 -12.01
N LEU A 278 10.44 -5.77 -10.97
CA LEU A 278 11.87 -5.98 -11.14
C LEU A 278 12.12 -7.45 -11.49
N ALA A 279 13.05 -7.68 -12.41
CA ALA A 279 13.46 -9.02 -12.80
C ALA A 279 14.90 -9.25 -12.37
N THR A 280 15.27 -10.51 -12.09
CA THR A 280 16.64 -10.84 -11.73
C THR A 280 17.58 -10.56 -12.90
N ASP A 281 18.53 -9.64 -12.71
CA ASP A 281 19.74 -9.51 -13.50
C ASP A 281 20.90 -10.15 -12.71
N GLU A 282 21.63 -11.09 -13.30
CA GLU A 282 22.76 -11.74 -12.63
C GLU A 282 23.87 -10.74 -12.25
N ALA A 283 23.97 -9.61 -12.95
CA ALA A 283 24.91 -8.53 -12.62
C ALA A 283 24.37 -7.58 -11.53
N SER A 284 23.05 -7.53 -11.33
CA SER A 284 22.36 -6.55 -10.49
C SER A 284 21.18 -7.22 -9.76
N PRO A 285 21.34 -7.66 -8.50
CA PRO A 285 20.32 -8.43 -7.79
C PRO A 285 19.10 -7.56 -7.48
N GLN A 286 18.03 -7.66 -8.27
CA GLN A 286 16.83 -6.83 -8.11
C GLN A 286 15.72 -7.48 -7.26
N THR A 287 15.93 -8.71 -6.80
CA THR A 287 15.02 -9.46 -5.92
C THR A 287 15.67 -9.71 -4.56
N LEU A 288 14.84 -10.05 -3.57
CA LEU A 288 15.35 -10.47 -2.26
C LEU A 288 16.25 -11.70 -2.40
N TYR A 289 17.28 -11.77 -1.57
CA TYR A 289 18.14 -12.95 -1.44
C TYR A 289 17.43 -14.08 -0.71
N TYR A 290 16.64 -13.72 0.30
CA TYR A 290 15.75 -14.65 0.98
C TYR A 290 14.31 -14.30 0.66
N ARG A 291 13.53 -15.28 0.22
CA ARG A 291 12.09 -15.09 0.03
C ARG A 291 11.49 -14.72 1.38
N ARG A 292 10.68 -13.65 1.45
CA ARG A 292 10.15 -13.14 2.73
C ARG A 292 8.67 -12.83 2.70
N ALA A 293 7.97 -13.17 3.79
CA ALA A 293 6.64 -12.69 4.11
C ALA A 293 6.55 -12.26 5.58
N PHE A 294 5.58 -11.43 5.95
CA PHE A 294 5.39 -10.90 7.31
C PHE A 294 6.64 -10.22 7.88
N HIS A 295 7.43 -9.61 7.01
CA HIS A 295 8.56 -8.77 7.34
C HIS A 295 8.11 -7.31 7.47
N SER A 296 8.94 -6.48 8.10
CA SER A 296 8.79 -5.02 8.03
C SER A 296 9.70 -4.47 6.95
N ALA A 297 9.23 -3.53 6.14
CA ALA A 297 10.08 -2.72 5.26
C ALA A 297 9.95 -1.26 5.62
N VAL A 298 11.08 -0.59 5.84
CA VAL A 298 11.14 0.76 6.38
C VAL A 298 12.06 1.60 5.50
N TYR A 299 11.53 2.70 4.92
CA TYR A 299 12.37 3.68 4.24
C TYR A 299 13.23 4.42 5.26
N LEU A 300 14.52 4.54 4.96
CA LEU A 300 15.55 5.13 5.80
C LEU A 300 15.96 6.48 5.21
N PRO A 301 15.48 7.62 5.74
CA PRO A 301 15.64 8.93 5.08
C PRO A 301 17.08 9.42 4.94
N LYS A 302 18.01 9.05 5.84
CA LYS A 302 19.42 9.45 5.75
C LYS A 302 20.15 8.66 4.67
N THR A 303 19.87 7.36 4.62
CA THR A 303 20.51 6.45 3.65
C THR A 303 19.83 6.39 2.30
N LYS A 304 18.56 6.80 2.24
CA LYS A 304 17.65 6.68 1.09
C LYS A 304 17.37 5.24 0.65
N LEU A 305 17.63 4.27 1.52
CA LEU A 305 17.37 2.85 1.28
C LEU A 305 16.06 2.41 1.94
N ILE A 306 15.56 1.23 1.55
CA ILE A 306 14.53 0.51 2.29
C ILE A 306 15.18 -0.65 3.02
N ALA A 307 15.09 -0.70 4.34
CA ALA A 307 15.50 -1.84 5.14
C ALA A 307 14.35 -2.84 5.28
N VAL A 308 14.56 -4.07 4.81
CA VAL A 308 13.67 -5.21 4.93
C VAL A 308 14.14 -6.06 6.10
N VAL A 309 13.36 -6.11 7.17
CA VAL A 309 13.76 -6.64 8.48
C VAL A 309 12.89 -7.82 8.88
N GLY A 310 13.52 -8.95 9.20
CA GLY A 310 12.85 -10.12 9.76
C GLY A 310 11.84 -10.75 8.79
N GLY A 311 10.73 -11.24 9.35
CA GLY A 311 9.68 -11.98 8.64
C GLY A 311 9.94 -13.48 8.58
N LEU A 312 8.96 -14.21 8.07
CA LEU A 312 9.16 -15.59 7.62
C LEU A 312 10.11 -15.57 6.42
N GLN A 313 11.14 -16.41 6.44
CA GLN A 313 12.08 -16.59 5.35
C GLN A 313 12.02 -18.00 4.79
N GLN A 314 12.34 -18.11 3.50
CA GLN A 314 12.64 -19.36 2.84
C GLN A 314 13.82 -19.16 1.88
N LEU A 315 14.82 -20.05 1.95
CA LEU A 315 16.03 -19.93 1.12
C LEU A 315 15.73 -20.17 -0.37
N VAL A 316 14.99 -21.25 -0.65
CA VAL A 316 14.52 -21.64 -1.99
C VAL A 316 13.17 -22.32 -1.84
N VAL A 317 12.38 -22.37 -2.92
CA VAL A 317 11.09 -23.08 -2.91
C VAL A 317 11.27 -24.51 -2.39
N GLY A 318 10.51 -24.86 -1.34
CA GLY A 318 10.55 -26.18 -0.69
C GLY A 318 11.51 -26.31 0.49
N ALA A 319 12.37 -25.31 0.77
CA ALA A 319 13.16 -25.27 1.99
C ALA A 319 12.28 -24.99 3.23
N PRO A 320 12.74 -25.32 4.46
CA PRO A 320 12.02 -24.95 5.68
C PRO A 320 11.73 -23.45 5.76
N ILE A 321 10.53 -23.11 6.25
CA ILE A 321 10.15 -21.73 6.55
C ILE A 321 10.57 -21.45 8.00
N GLU A 322 11.35 -20.39 8.20
CA GLU A 322 11.89 -20.02 9.51
C GLU A 322 11.70 -18.53 9.79
N ALA A 323 11.84 -18.13 11.06
CA ALA A 323 11.90 -16.71 11.40
C ALA A 323 13.27 -16.13 10.99
N SER A 324 13.27 -15.08 10.19
CA SER A 324 14.50 -14.48 9.68
C SER A 324 15.18 -13.61 10.71
N LYS A 325 16.50 -13.76 10.81
CA LYS A 325 17.37 -12.83 11.54
C LYS A 325 18.04 -11.81 10.63
N PHE A 326 17.82 -11.86 9.33
CA PHE A 326 18.56 -11.02 8.38
C PHE A 326 17.85 -9.71 8.10
N ILE A 327 18.66 -8.72 7.72
CA ILE A 327 18.21 -7.44 7.19
C ILE A 327 18.75 -7.32 5.77
N GLU A 328 17.88 -6.95 4.84
CA GLU A 328 18.25 -6.70 3.44
C GLU A 328 17.93 -5.25 3.09
N PHE A 329 18.75 -4.63 2.24
CA PHE A 329 18.55 -3.23 1.85
C PHE A 329 18.26 -3.15 0.38
N PHE A 330 17.13 -2.56 0.03
CA PHE A 330 16.79 -2.21 -1.33
C PHE A 330 17.18 -0.75 -1.57
N ASP A 331 17.97 -0.50 -2.61
CA ASP A 331 18.28 0.83 -3.12
C ASP A 331 17.25 1.21 -4.21
N PRO A 332 16.33 2.14 -3.94
CA PRO A 332 15.31 2.51 -4.92
C PRO A 332 15.84 3.28 -6.14
N ALA A 333 17.03 3.89 -6.03
CA ALA A 333 17.65 4.60 -7.13
C ALA A 333 18.41 3.63 -8.05
N ALA A 334 19.18 2.71 -7.47
CA ALA A 334 19.88 1.67 -8.22
C ALA A 334 18.98 0.49 -8.63
N ARG A 335 17.82 0.33 -7.98
CA ARG A 335 16.86 -0.77 -8.16
C ARG A 335 17.47 -2.14 -7.85
N THR A 336 18.30 -2.21 -6.82
CA THR A 336 19.04 -3.42 -6.44
C THR A 336 19.04 -3.65 -4.93
N PHE A 337 19.21 -4.91 -4.54
CA PHE A 337 19.44 -5.34 -3.17
C PHE A 337 20.92 -5.44 -2.84
N ARG A 338 21.21 -5.28 -1.55
CA ARG A 338 22.52 -5.58 -0.97
C ARG A 338 22.49 -6.90 -0.21
N LYS A 339 23.58 -7.67 -0.30
CA LYS A 339 23.67 -9.01 0.32
C LYS A 339 23.50 -8.94 1.84
N PRO A 340 22.79 -9.90 2.47
CA PRO A 340 22.63 -10.00 3.92
C PRO A 340 23.95 -10.10 4.71
N ASP A 341 24.92 -10.86 4.19
CA ASP A 341 26.16 -11.19 4.93
C ASP A 341 27.09 -10.00 5.12
N SER A 342 27.00 -8.99 4.26
CA SER A 342 27.75 -7.74 4.40
C SER A 342 27.11 -6.78 5.40
N ILE A 343 26.06 -7.19 6.13
CA ILE A 343 25.27 -6.27 6.94
C ILE A 343 25.05 -6.78 8.37
N GLY A 344 25.31 -8.04 8.69
CA GLY A 344 25.22 -8.59 10.05
C GLY A 344 23.77 -8.84 10.52
N PRO A 345 23.45 -10.02 11.07
CA PRO A 345 22.08 -10.39 11.42
C PRO A 345 21.60 -9.79 12.75
N LEU A 346 20.29 -9.68 12.94
CA LEU A 346 19.60 -9.69 14.24
C LEU A 346 20.14 -10.79 15.16
N SER A 347 20.18 -10.54 16.46
CA SER A 347 20.62 -11.52 17.45
C SER A 347 19.71 -12.75 17.49
N VAL A 348 18.44 -12.58 17.11
CA VAL A 348 17.42 -13.62 17.05
C VAL A 348 16.57 -13.47 15.79
N GLY A 349 16.10 -14.60 15.25
CA GLY A 349 15.15 -14.60 14.13
C GLY A 349 13.78 -14.11 14.57
N ARG A 350 13.17 -13.21 13.79
CA ARG A 350 11.87 -12.58 14.11
C ARG A 350 10.92 -12.70 12.93
N ALA A 351 9.73 -13.24 13.14
CA ALA A 351 8.61 -13.19 12.19
C ALA A 351 7.39 -12.62 12.90
N PHE A 352 6.51 -11.92 12.16
CA PHE A 352 5.37 -11.19 12.74
C PHE A 352 5.78 -10.14 13.79
N SER A 353 7.02 -9.66 13.68
CA SER A 353 7.59 -8.55 14.45
C SER A 353 7.28 -7.22 13.77
N GLN A 354 7.58 -6.13 14.46
CA GLN A 354 7.54 -4.78 13.88
C GLN A 354 8.90 -4.11 13.92
N ALA A 355 9.27 -3.44 12.83
CA ALA A 355 10.39 -2.50 12.78
C ALA A 355 9.86 -1.06 12.64
N THR A 356 10.18 -0.20 13.61
CA THR A 356 9.80 1.22 13.63
C THR A 356 11.03 2.09 13.41
N LEU A 357 10.98 3.00 12.44
CA LEU A 357 12.00 4.06 12.32
C LEU A 357 11.93 4.97 13.53
N LEU A 358 13.02 5.07 14.28
CA LEU A 358 13.16 6.02 15.38
C LEU A 358 13.58 7.38 14.83
N GLN A 359 12.87 8.42 15.24
CA GLN A 359 13.21 9.80 14.88
C GLN A 359 13.70 10.55 16.11
N TYR A 360 15.02 10.70 16.22
CA TYR A 360 15.64 11.54 17.26
C TYR A 360 15.48 13.03 16.94
N ASN A 361 15.60 13.87 17.98
CA ASN A 361 15.55 15.33 17.80
C ASN A 361 16.84 15.90 17.19
N ASP A 362 17.95 15.15 17.27
CA ASP A 362 19.20 15.51 16.60
C ASP A 362 19.05 15.26 15.08
N PRO A 363 19.08 16.30 14.23
CA PRO A 363 18.98 16.13 12.78
C PRO A 363 20.19 15.42 12.18
N ASN A 364 21.30 15.28 12.91
CA ASN A 364 22.50 14.55 12.45
C ASN A 364 22.50 13.09 12.90
N ALA A 365 21.53 12.66 13.72
CA ALA A 365 21.41 11.26 14.11
C ALA A 365 21.25 10.38 12.86
N PRO A 366 21.95 9.24 12.80
CA PRO A 366 21.72 8.25 11.74
C PRO A 366 20.31 7.67 11.85
N ASP A 367 19.90 6.91 10.84
CA ASP A 367 18.64 6.19 10.92
C ASP A 367 18.77 5.06 11.96
N TYR A 368 17.80 4.95 12.87
CA TYR A 368 17.71 3.84 13.82
C TYR A 368 16.39 3.10 13.64
N LEU A 369 16.43 1.77 13.71
CA LEU A 369 15.23 0.94 13.74
C LEU A 369 15.06 0.31 15.12
N PHE A 370 13.87 0.46 15.70
CA PHE A 370 13.44 -0.34 16.83
C PHE A 370 12.69 -1.56 16.31
N VAL A 371 13.29 -2.74 16.49
CA VAL A 371 12.76 -4.02 16.05
C VAL A 371 12.26 -4.78 17.27
N SER A 372 10.97 -5.05 17.34
CA SER A 372 10.33 -5.59 18.56
C SER A 372 9.50 -6.83 18.30
N GLY A 373 9.53 -7.74 19.28
CA GLY A 373 8.70 -8.93 19.32
C GLY A 373 9.01 -9.90 18.19
N GLY A 374 8.01 -10.72 17.88
CA GLY A 374 8.07 -11.78 16.88
C GLY A 374 7.82 -13.16 17.49
N THR A 375 7.67 -14.18 16.67
CA THR A 375 7.37 -15.54 17.15
C THR A 375 8.56 -16.21 17.85
N GLY A 376 8.27 -17.23 18.67
CA GLY A 376 9.28 -18.04 19.34
C GLY A 376 10.09 -17.23 20.38
N VAL A 377 11.40 -17.48 20.42
CA VAL A 377 12.32 -16.83 21.39
C VAL A 377 12.41 -15.31 21.22
N ALA A 378 12.01 -14.76 20.08
CA ALA A 378 12.00 -13.32 19.83
C ALA A 378 10.89 -12.58 20.57
N ALA A 379 9.80 -13.25 20.95
CA ALA A 379 8.58 -12.65 21.46
C ALA A 379 8.84 -11.67 22.60
N GLY A 380 9.72 -12.05 23.54
CA GLY A 380 10.05 -11.25 24.72
C GLY A 380 11.16 -10.22 24.54
N SER A 381 11.60 -9.91 23.31
CA SER A 381 12.81 -9.09 23.10
C SER A 381 12.62 -7.96 22.09
N TYR A 382 13.46 -6.93 22.22
CA TYR A 382 13.64 -5.89 21.21
C TYR A 382 15.12 -5.63 20.94
N GLU A 383 15.41 -5.07 19.77
CA GLU A 383 16.72 -4.57 19.37
C GLU A 383 16.59 -3.18 18.76
N VAL A 384 17.49 -2.28 19.14
CA VAL A 384 17.70 -0.99 18.48
C VAL A 384 18.89 -1.13 17.55
N VAL A 385 18.63 -0.92 16.27
CA VAL A 385 19.59 -1.12 15.20
C VAL A 385 19.96 0.25 14.63
N GLN A 386 21.24 0.59 14.69
CA GLN A 386 21.77 1.78 14.04
C GLN A 386 22.13 1.47 12.58
N MET A 387 21.65 2.31 11.66
CA MET A 387 21.93 2.23 10.23
C MET A 387 22.86 3.37 9.84
N LYS A 388 24.14 3.06 9.56
CA LYS A 388 25.13 4.06 9.17
C LYS A 388 25.28 4.12 7.64
N LEU A 389 25.47 5.32 7.10
CA LEU A 389 25.62 5.56 5.66
C LEU A 389 26.95 5.05 5.11
N ASP A 390 28.04 5.28 5.86
CA ASP A 390 29.42 5.09 5.39
C ASP A 390 29.86 3.62 5.41
N GLU A 391 29.15 2.79 6.17
CA GLU A 391 29.43 1.35 6.29
C GLU A 391 28.23 0.49 5.87
N LEU A 392 26.99 0.99 5.89
CA LEU A 392 25.73 0.24 5.62
C LEU A 392 25.65 -1.16 6.25
N GLU A 393 26.50 -1.39 7.25
CA GLU A 393 26.59 -2.50 8.17
C GLU A 393 25.74 -2.18 9.40
N LYS A 394 25.07 -3.20 9.93
CA LYS A 394 24.25 -3.13 11.13
C LYS A 394 25.15 -2.99 12.37
N HIS A 395 24.83 -2.03 13.25
CA HIS A 395 25.29 -2.06 14.63
C HIS A 395 24.10 -2.19 15.59
N ILE A 396 24.14 -3.17 16.50
CA ILE A 396 23.16 -3.26 17.60
C ILE A 396 23.54 -2.18 18.62
N ALA A 397 22.80 -1.07 18.60
CA ALA A 397 23.00 0.06 19.51
C ALA A 397 22.36 -0.20 20.89
N GLY A 398 21.41 -1.13 20.97
CA GLY A 398 20.79 -1.55 22.21
C GLY A 398 19.93 -2.78 22.00
N ALA A 399 19.69 -3.53 23.07
CA ALA A 399 18.76 -4.65 23.10
C ALA A 399 18.20 -4.79 24.51
N GLY A 400 17.02 -5.39 24.63
CA GLY A 400 16.39 -5.60 25.93
C GLY A 400 15.17 -6.49 25.86
N ALA A 401 14.53 -6.65 27.01
CA ALA A 401 13.29 -7.41 27.13
C ALA A 401 12.08 -6.49 26.91
N LEU A 402 11.07 -7.01 26.22
CA LEU A 402 9.72 -6.44 26.25
C LEU A 402 9.08 -6.77 27.61
N ILE A 403 8.12 -5.96 28.01
CA ILE A 403 7.45 -6.14 29.31
C ILE A 403 6.42 -7.25 29.21
N ALA A 404 5.67 -7.27 28.10
CA ALA A 404 4.95 -8.45 27.66
C ALA A 404 5.44 -8.88 26.28
N GLY A 405 5.98 -10.11 26.22
CA GLY A 405 6.41 -10.69 24.96
C GLY A 405 5.24 -10.87 24.00
N ARG A 406 5.43 -10.52 22.73
CA ARG A 406 4.33 -10.39 21.76
C ARG A 406 4.76 -10.56 20.30
N TRP A 407 3.81 -10.95 19.46
CA TRP A 407 3.86 -10.82 18.01
C TRP A 407 2.49 -10.37 17.47
N ASN A 408 2.41 -10.02 16.18
CA ASN A 408 1.21 -9.42 15.58
C ASN A 408 0.72 -8.14 16.29
N HIS A 409 1.60 -7.45 17.02
CA HIS A 409 1.33 -6.14 17.59
C HIS A 409 1.55 -5.05 16.55
N VAL A 410 1.02 -3.86 16.84
CA VAL A 410 1.32 -2.64 16.09
C VAL A 410 2.25 -1.79 16.94
N SER A 411 3.32 -1.26 16.34
CA SER A 411 4.20 -0.31 17.00
C SER A 411 4.09 1.06 16.33
N VAL A 412 3.80 2.10 17.12
CA VAL A 412 3.59 3.46 16.63
C VAL A 412 4.63 4.38 17.27
N LEU A 413 5.43 5.06 16.44
CA LEU A 413 6.23 6.20 16.89
C LEU A 413 5.30 7.40 17.08
N ALA A 414 5.28 7.96 18.28
CA ALA A 414 4.54 9.16 18.62
C ALA A 414 5.42 10.14 19.39
N ARG A 415 4.99 11.41 19.41
CA ARG A 415 5.67 12.48 20.14
C ARG A 415 4.74 13.09 21.17
N ASN A 416 5.29 13.43 22.32
CA ASN A 416 4.58 14.22 23.31
C ASN A 416 4.65 15.72 22.96
N LYS A 417 3.97 16.56 23.75
CA LYS A 417 3.94 18.03 23.62
C LYS A 417 5.31 18.69 23.68
N ASP A 418 6.28 18.05 24.34
CA ASP A 418 7.68 18.51 24.44
C ASP A 418 8.52 17.99 23.27
N ASN A 419 7.88 17.45 22.22
CA ASN A 419 8.49 16.86 21.04
C ASN A 419 9.41 15.66 21.36
N ARG A 420 9.24 15.01 22.53
CA ARG A 420 9.98 13.80 22.90
C ARG A 420 9.38 12.56 22.21
N PRO A 421 10.20 11.73 21.54
CA PRO A 421 9.73 10.54 20.84
C PRO A 421 9.59 9.32 21.75
N TYR A 422 8.50 8.57 21.56
CA TYR A 422 8.19 7.30 22.22
C TYR A 422 7.65 6.30 21.19
N VAL A 423 7.96 5.01 21.36
CA VAL A 423 7.32 3.94 20.58
C VAL A 423 6.32 3.21 21.46
N TYR A 424 5.06 3.17 21.02
CA TYR A 424 3.95 2.50 21.67
C TYR A 424 3.75 1.14 21.02
N LEU A 425 3.84 0.05 21.78
CA LEU A 425 3.56 -1.30 21.33
C LEU A 425 2.16 -1.68 21.83
N LEU A 426 1.27 -1.86 20.87
CA LEU A 426 -0.17 -1.96 21.09
C LEU A 426 -0.66 -3.34 20.68
N GLY A 427 -1.47 -3.95 21.54
CA GLY A 427 -2.06 -5.25 21.27
C GLY A 427 -1.02 -6.34 21.02
N GLY A 428 -1.38 -7.24 20.10
CA GLY A 428 -0.60 -8.44 19.78
C GLY A 428 -1.10 -9.65 20.55
N GLN A 429 -0.40 -10.76 20.36
CA GLN A 429 -0.68 -12.04 21.01
C GLN A 429 0.62 -12.69 21.49
N ASN A 430 0.45 -13.62 22.43
CA ASN A 430 1.46 -14.54 22.90
C ASN A 430 0.88 -15.95 23.10
N ALA A 431 1.58 -16.81 23.86
CA ALA A 431 1.11 -18.16 24.15
C ALA A 431 -0.09 -18.15 25.11
N GLU A 432 -0.25 -17.09 25.90
CA GLU A 432 -1.28 -16.93 26.92
C GLU A 432 -2.58 -16.30 26.37
N GLY A 433 -2.51 -15.53 25.29
CA GLY A 433 -3.69 -14.91 24.68
C GLY A 433 -3.38 -13.61 23.92
N THR A 434 -4.40 -12.78 23.76
CA THR A 434 -4.25 -11.41 23.27
C THR A 434 -3.76 -10.48 24.39
N ILE A 435 -2.97 -9.46 24.03
CA ILE A 435 -2.28 -8.63 25.01
C ILE A 435 -2.94 -7.27 25.11
N GLN A 436 -3.38 -6.90 26.31
CA GLN A 436 -3.99 -5.60 26.58
C GLN A 436 -2.98 -4.51 26.97
N LEU A 437 -1.81 -4.92 27.46
CA LEU A 437 -0.78 -4.02 27.95
C LEU A 437 -0.19 -3.17 26.81
N ILE A 438 -0.12 -1.85 27.05
CA ILE A 438 0.52 -0.88 26.18
C ILE A 438 1.98 -0.74 26.63
N ASP A 439 2.88 -1.41 25.92
CA ASP A 439 4.32 -1.34 26.17
C ASP A 439 4.88 -0.05 25.56
N ILE A 440 5.76 0.66 26.27
CA ILE A 440 6.29 1.95 25.81
C ILE A 440 7.81 1.91 25.83
N PHE A 441 8.42 2.26 24.71
CA PHE A 441 9.86 2.44 24.61
C PHE A 441 10.18 3.93 24.54
N ASN A 442 10.97 4.41 25.51
CA ASN A 442 11.50 5.76 25.49
C ASN A 442 12.72 5.78 24.55
N VAL A 443 12.58 6.51 23.45
CA VAL A 443 13.57 6.57 22.38
C VAL A 443 14.84 7.28 22.84
N VAL A 444 14.72 8.29 23.70
CA VAL A 444 15.86 9.07 24.21
C VAL A 444 16.67 8.25 25.21
N ASP A 445 15.98 7.54 26.11
CA ASP A 445 16.63 6.78 27.19
C ASP A 445 17.01 5.35 26.76
N GLY A 446 16.52 4.90 25.61
CA GLY A 446 16.87 3.60 25.03
C GLY A 446 16.31 2.39 25.77
N LYS A 447 15.21 2.55 26.51
CA LYS A 447 14.64 1.50 27.39
C LYS A 447 13.12 1.48 27.39
N MET A 448 12.57 0.34 27.79
CA MET A 448 11.14 0.21 28.09
C MET A 448 10.78 0.99 29.36
N GLU A 449 9.61 1.63 29.36
CA GLU A 449 9.05 2.39 30.48
C GLU A 449 7.65 1.87 30.84
N GLN A 450 7.48 1.42 32.09
CA GLN A 450 6.19 1.19 32.72
C GLN A 450 6.24 1.51 34.23
N PRO A 451 5.19 2.15 34.79
CA PRO A 451 4.20 2.90 34.03
C PRO A 451 4.88 4.07 33.29
N PRO A 452 4.28 4.59 32.21
CA PRO A 452 4.80 5.78 31.53
C PRO A 452 4.98 6.97 32.49
N PRO A 453 5.87 7.93 32.17
CA PRO A 453 6.15 9.08 33.03
C PRO A 453 4.86 9.83 33.41
N GLY A 454 4.58 9.88 34.72
CA GLY A 454 3.39 10.56 35.27
C GLY A 454 2.15 9.67 35.43
N ALA A 455 2.18 8.39 35.04
CA ALA A 455 1.10 7.44 35.26
C ALA A 455 1.28 6.65 36.58
N GLN A 456 0.16 6.31 37.24
CA GLN A 456 0.15 5.56 38.50
C GLN A 456 0.02 4.04 38.30
N ALA A 457 -0.37 3.60 37.10
CA ALA A 457 -0.55 2.21 36.73
C ALA A 457 -0.11 1.99 35.26
N PRO A 458 0.22 0.75 34.88
CA PRO A 458 0.46 0.41 33.48
C PRO A 458 -0.73 0.83 32.60
N SER A 459 -0.43 1.35 31.41
CA SER A 459 -1.48 1.67 30.45
C SER A 459 -1.97 0.38 29.78
N GLU A 460 -3.28 0.17 29.77
CA GLU A 460 -3.91 -0.98 29.11
C GLU A 460 -4.97 -0.49 28.12
N LEU A 461 -5.24 -1.29 27.09
CA LEU A 461 -6.36 -1.06 26.16
C LEU A 461 -7.69 -1.35 26.87
N ALA A 462 -8.64 -0.41 26.80
CA ALA A 462 -9.91 -0.42 27.52
C ALA A 462 -10.82 -1.60 27.13
N GLU A 463 -10.83 -2.02 25.86
CA GLU A 463 -11.64 -3.19 25.45
C GLU A 463 -10.91 -4.52 25.64
N GLY A 464 -9.74 -4.53 26.29
CA GLY A 464 -8.88 -5.70 26.48
C GLY A 464 -7.91 -5.91 25.33
N GLY A 465 -7.19 -7.04 25.36
CA GLY A 465 -6.15 -7.37 24.38
C GLY A 465 -6.71 -7.58 22.98
N ARG A 466 -5.94 -7.21 21.94
CA ARG A 466 -6.39 -7.37 20.56
C ARG A 466 -5.31 -7.60 19.50
N ILE A 467 -5.65 -8.34 18.46
CA ILE A 467 -4.83 -8.58 17.25
C ILE A 467 -5.51 -8.08 15.98
N GLY A 468 -4.74 -7.84 14.92
CA GLY A 468 -5.29 -7.38 13.64
C GLY A 468 -6.01 -6.03 13.74
N HIS A 469 -5.67 -5.21 14.74
CA HIS A 469 -6.10 -3.84 14.84
C HIS A 469 -5.16 -2.96 14.00
N ALA A 470 -5.61 -1.76 13.65
CA ALA A 470 -4.73 -0.72 13.12
C ALA A 470 -4.46 0.31 14.21
N ALA A 471 -3.29 0.94 14.18
CA ALA A 471 -3.00 2.08 15.04
C ALA A 471 -2.09 3.09 14.33
N LEU A 472 -2.29 4.38 14.61
CA LEU A 472 -1.47 5.45 14.05
C LEU A 472 -1.39 6.65 14.99
N PHE A 473 -0.34 7.44 14.82
CA PHE A 473 -0.15 8.70 15.52
C PHE A 473 -0.81 9.85 14.76
N VAL A 474 -1.61 10.65 15.47
CA VAL A 474 -2.12 11.92 14.97
C VAL A 474 -1.44 13.04 15.75
N PRO A 475 -0.61 13.87 15.09
CA PRO A 475 -0.02 15.03 15.74
C PRO A 475 -1.11 16.04 16.09
N GLY A 476 -0.98 16.63 17.27
CA GLY A 476 -1.79 17.75 17.71
C GLY A 476 -1.55 18.99 16.86
N ASN A 477 -2.54 19.89 16.80
CA ASN A 477 -2.30 21.27 16.36
C ASN A 477 -1.92 22.13 17.59
N ILE A 478 -1.25 23.26 17.35
CA ILE A 478 -0.97 24.27 18.39
C ILE A 478 -2.27 24.90 18.93
N ASN A 479 -3.42 24.62 18.31
CA ASN A 479 -4.75 25.15 18.61
C ASN A 479 -5.71 24.03 19.09
N ASP A 480 -5.38 23.42 20.22
CA ASP A 480 -6.27 22.63 21.10
C ASP A 480 -6.53 21.12 20.86
N THR A 481 -5.88 20.43 19.91
CA THR A 481 -5.92 18.94 19.89
C THR A 481 -4.61 18.36 20.44
N PRO A 482 -4.62 17.50 21.48
CA PRO A 482 -3.41 16.88 22.01
C PRO A 482 -2.82 15.88 21.01
N ASN A 483 -1.51 15.62 21.12
CA ASN A 483 -0.88 14.52 20.41
C ASN A 483 -1.50 13.21 20.90
N ALA A 484 -1.92 12.35 19.97
CA ALA A 484 -2.60 11.12 20.35
C ALA A 484 -2.31 9.95 19.40
N VAL A 485 -2.31 8.75 19.96
CA VAL A 485 -2.29 7.49 19.22
C VAL A 485 -3.70 6.93 19.19
N TYR A 486 -4.19 6.63 17.99
CA TYR A 486 -5.50 6.04 17.78
C TYR A 486 -5.36 4.54 17.53
N VAL A 487 -6.22 3.75 18.14
CA VAL A 487 -6.28 2.29 17.98
C VAL A 487 -7.67 1.93 17.48
N PHE A 488 -7.74 1.24 16.34
CA PHE A 488 -8.99 0.97 15.63
C PHE A 488 -9.26 -0.53 15.61
N GLY A 489 -10.45 -0.91 16.08
CA GLY A 489 -11.00 -2.26 15.95
C GLY A 489 -10.04 -3.38 16.38
N GLY A 490 -10.08 -4.51 15.67
CA GLY A 490 -9.29 -5.71 15.95
C GLY A 490 -10.11 -6.83 16.60
N TRP A 491 -9.45 -7.97 16.83
CA TRP A 491 -10.05 -9.17 17.43
C TRP A 491 -9.59 -9.34 18.87
N LYS A 492 -10.52 -9.59 19.78
CA LYS A 492 -10.21 -9.78 21.20
C LYS A 492 -9.66 -11.17 21.55
N ASP A 493 -9.87 -12.13 20.66
CA ASP A 493 -9.56 -13.54 20.85
C ASP A 493 -8.68 -14.09 19.70
N LEU A 494 -8.00 -15.21 19.95
CA LEU A 494 -7.09 -15.83 18.99
C LEU A 494 -7.84 -16.55 17.87
N GLU A 495 -9.05 -17.02 18.16
CA GLU A 495 -9.99 -17.63 17.22
C GLU A 495 -10.66 -16.58 16.34
N ARG A 496 -10.46 -15.29 16.65
CA ARG A 496 -10.98 -14.12 15.94
C ARG A 496 -12.52 -14.06 15.93
N LYS A 497 -13.23 -14.64 16.88
CA LYS A 497 -14.71 -14.63 16.91
C LYS A 497 -15.29 -13.33 17.47
N GLN A 498 -14.48 -12.50 18.12
CA GLN A 498 -14.91 -11.30 18.83
C GLN A 498 -14.24 -10.04 18.25
N PRO A 499 -14.72 -9.53 17.09
CA PRO A 499 -14.25 -8.26 16.57
C PRO A 499 -14.78 -7.13 17.45
N VAL A 500 -14.00 -6.06 17.59
CA VAL A 500 -14.45 -4.82 18.21
C VAL A 500 -14.57 -3.70 17.19
N ALA A 501 -15.51 -2.80 17.43
CA ALA A 501 -15.62 -1.55 16.68
C ALA A 501 -14.88 -0.40 17.36
N ARG A 502 -14.38 -0.60 18.58
CA ARG A 502 -13.88 0.51 19.40
C ARG A 502 -12.75 1.26 18.72
N ILE A 503 -12.82 2.58 18.83
CA ILE A 503 -11.69 3.47 18.59
C ILE A 503 -11.21 3.96 19.95
N GLU A 504 -9.99 3.56 20.33
CA GLU A 504 -9.35 4.02 21.56
C GLU A 504 -8.36 5.13 21.24
N VAL A 505 -8.32 6.14 22.11
CA VAL A 505 -7.43 7.30 21.95
C VAL A 505 -6.50 7.33 23.14
N ILE A 506 -5.21 7.23 22.87
CA ILE A 506 -4.14 7.25 23.86
C ILE A 506 -3.46 8.61 23.76
N SER A 507 -3.48 9.41 24.83
CA SER A 507 -2.76 10.69 24.85
C SER A 507 -1.26 10.43 24.83
N ALA A 508 -0.57 10.96 23.80
CA ALA A 508 0.88 10.96 23.77
C ALA A 508 1.49 12.07 24.64
N ASP A 509 0.71 13.09 25.01
CA ASP A 509 1.14 14.22 25.84
C ASP A 509 1.21 13.91 27.34
N ASN A 510 0.37 12.97 27.80
CA ASN A 510 0.18 12.67 29.22
C ASN A 510 0.58 11.23 29.59
N GLY A 511 1.66 10.73 29.00
CA GLY A 511 2.20 9.42 29.36
C GLY A 511 1.24 8.27 29.05
N ALA A 512 0.77 8.18 27.81
CA ALA A 512 -0.08 7.09 27.33
C ALA A 512 -1.38 6.86 28.11
N GLN A 513 -1.94 7.91 28.72
CA GLN A 513 -3.25 7.79 29.35
C GLN A 513 -4.33 7.64 28.29
N LEU A 514 -5.23 6.67 28.49
CA LEU A 514 -6.45 6.58 27.69
C LEU A 514 -7.28 7.83 27.89
N VAL A 515 -7.54 8.51 26.79
CA VAL A 515 -8.50 9.60 26.74
C VAL A 515 -9.83 8.92 26.42
N ASN A 516 -10.75 8.92 27.39
CA ASN A 516 -12.10 8.41 27.15
C ASN A 516 -12.74 9.23 26.03
N ALA A 517 -12.67 8.71 24.80
CA ALA A 517 -13.55 9.15 23.74
C ALA A 517 -14.99 8.85 24.19
N ALA A 518 -15.93 9.73 23.87
CA ALA A 518 -17.34 9.57 24.25
C ALA A 518 -17.83 8.12 24.01
N ASP A 519 -18.79 7.64 24.82
CA ASP A 519 -19.26 6.24 24.87
C ASP A 519 -19.68 5.59 23.53
N ASN A 520 -19.69 6.35 22.43
CA ASN A 520 -20.03 5.93 21.07
C ASN A 520 -18.95 6.24 20.01
N PHE A 521 -17.68 6.43 20.38
CA PHE A 521 -16.58 6.57 19.41
C PHE A 521 -16.12 5.19 18.92
N ASN A 522 -16.88 4.66 17.97
CA ASN A 522 -16.72 3.33 17.40
C ASN A 522 -16.73 3.42 15.88
N LEU A 523 -16.01 2.53 15.20
CA LEU A 523 -16.25 2.15 13.82
C LEU A 523 -17.72 1.77 13.61
N ASN A 524 -18.25 1.97 12.41
CA ASN A 524 -19.63 1.62 12.07
C ASN A 524 -19.87 0.12 12.11
N ARG A 525 -18.81 -0.69 11.91
CA ARG A 525 -18.86 -2.14 12.11
C ARG A 525 -17.63 -2.66 12.87
N PRO A 526 -17.81 -3.60 13.81
CA PRO A 526 -16.69 -4.32 14.41
C PRO A 526 -15.88 -5.05 13.33
N ARG A 527 -14.57 -4.80 13.28
CA ARG A 527 -13.71 -5.38 12.25
C ARG A 527 -12.27 -5.54 12.68
N GLY A 528 -11.58 -6.53 12.14
CA GLY A 528 -10.14 -6.72 12.28
C GLY A 528 -9.46 -7.08 10.95
N HIS A 529 -8.13 -7.11 10.94
CA HIS A 529 -7.28 -7.22 9.74
C HIS A 529 -7.59 -6.16 8.66
N HIS A 530 -8.09 -5.01 9.10
CA HIS A 530 -8.23 -3.79 8.31
C HIS A 530 -6.94 -2.98 8.37
N ALA A 531 -6.82 -1.95 7.54
CA ALA A 531 -5.69 -1.02 7.59
C ALA A 531 -6.20 0.41 7.79
N ALA A 532 -5.38 1.22 8.45
CA ALA A 532 -5.66 2.64 8.67
C ALA A 532 -4.45 3.50 8.30
N THR A 533 -4.70 4.70 7.76
CA THR A 533 -3.65 5.68 7.49
C THR A 533 -4.11 7.10 7.73
N LEU A 534 -3.16 8.00 8.05
CA LEU A 534 -3.39 9.43 8.15
C LEU A 534 -3.10 10.07 6.79
N LEU A 535 -4.11 10.74 6.23
CA LEU A 535 -4.01 11.47 4.96
C LEU A 535 -3.41 12.86 5.19
N THR A 536 -2.88 13.48 4.14
CA THR A 536 -2.30 14.84 4.24
C THR A 536 -3.37 15.91 4.50
N SER A 537 -4.64 15.62 4.20
CA SER A 537 -5.81 16.39 4.65
C SER A 537 -6.02 16.39 6.18
N GLY A 538 -5.38 15.47 6.91
CA GLY A 538 -5.59 15.24 8.34
C GLY A 538 -6.76 14.32 8.68
N GLN A 539 -7.44 13.77 7.67
CA GLN A 539 -8.43 12.71 7.84
C GLN A 539 -7.75 11.35 8.01
N ILE A 540 -8.43 10.41 8.65
CA ILE A 540 -7.99 9.04 8.84
C ILE A 540 -8.85 8.13 7.98
N LEU A 541 -8.24 7.41 7.05
CA LEU A 541 -8.92 6.39 6.26
C LEU A 541 -8.79 5.04 6.96
N VAL A 542 -9.91 4.36 7.21
CA VAL A 542 -9.97 2.97 7.69
C VAL A 542 -10.64 2.11 6.62
N ALA A 543 -9.90 1.18 6.04
CA ALA A 543 -10.36 0.41 4.89
C ALA A 543 -10.27 -1.11 5.10
N GLY A 544 -11.21 -1.81 4.47
CA GLY A 544 -11.39 -3.25 4.39
C GLY A 544 -11.50 -3.95 5.75
N GLY A 545 -10.91 -5.14 5.80
CA GLY A 545 -10.95 -6.03 6.96
C GLY A 545 -12.08 -7.04 6.94
N LEU A 546 -12.20 -7.74 8.06
CA LEU A 546 -13.12 -8.84 8.29
C LEU A 546 -13.98 -8.55 9.52
N GLU A 547 -15.23 -8.98 9.45
CA GLU A 547 -16.17 -9.05 10.58
C GLU A 547 -16.56 -10.52 10.84
N ALA A 548 -17.04 -10.79 12.06
CA ALA A 548 -17.54 -12.11 12.43
C ALA A 548 -18.96 -12.32 11.87
N ASP A 549 -19.19 -13.48 11.27
CA ASP A 549 -20.50 -13.89 10.76
C ASP A 549 -20.93 -15.19 11.45
N ALA A 550 -22.08 -15.15 12.15
CA ALA A 550 -22.63 -16.29 12.87
C ALA A 550 -23.00 -17.47 11.96
N GLN A 551 -23.18 -17.25 10.66
CA GLN A 551 -23.63 -18.24 9.67
C GLN A 551 -22.49 -18.73 8.77
N GLN A 552 -21.46 -17.90 8.56
CA GLN A 552 -20.36 -18.17 7.61
C GLN A 552 -18.95 -18.11 8.23
N GLY A 553 -18.85 -17.95 9.56
CA GLY A 553 -17.60 -17.72 10.29
C GLY A 553 -17.09 -16.29 10.11
N TRP A 554 -16.76 -15.92 8.88
CA TRP A 554 -16.17 -14.63 8.51
C TRP A 554 -16.92 -13.97 7.36
N ARG A 555 -17.13 -12.66 7.43
CA ARG A 555 -17.60 -11.85 6.30
C ARG A 555 -16.63 -10.70 6.03
N MET A 556 -16.38 -10.46 4.74
CA MET A 556 -15.64 -9.28 4.29
C MET A 556 -16.46 -8.04 4.56
N VAL A 557 -15.84 -6.98 5.06
CA VAL A 557 -16.61 -5.77 5.30
C VAL A 557 -16.92 -5.07 3.97
N GLY A 558 -18.22 -4.92 3.71
CA GLY A 558 -18.77 -4.37 2.47
C GLY A 558 -18.64 -2.84 2.31
N ASP A 559 -18.44 -2.14 3.42
CA ASP A 559 -18.41 -0.67 3.50
C ASP A 559 -17.16 -0.22 4.24
N ASP A 560 -16.49 0.83 3.73
CA ASP A 560 -15.32 1.45 4.36
C ASP A 560 -15.68 2.73 5.08
N GLU A 561 -14.77 3.17 5.93
CA GLU A 561 -15.04 4.25 6.86
C GLU A 561 -13.96 5.31 6.75
N LEU A 562 -14.38 6.55 6.51
CA LEU A 562 -13.51 7.71 6.65
C LEU A 562 -13.79 8.33 8.01
N ILE A 563 -12.76 8.48 8.82
CA ILE A 563 -12.84 9.13 10.11
C ILE A 563 -12.25 10.53 9.95
N GLY A 564 -13.07 11.54 10.23
CA GLY A 564 -12.63 12.94 10.20
C GLY A 564 -11.56 13.24 11.25
N LYS A 565 -10.89 14.38 11.09
CA LYS A 565 -9.86 14.81 12.03
C LYS A 565 -10.46 15.07 13.42
N VAL A 566 -9.87 14.42 14.43
CA VAL A 566 -9.72 14.88 15.83
C VAL A 566 -10.03 16.36 16.12
N GLN A 567 -11.21 16.81 16.57
CA GLN A 567 -11.44 18.17 17.06
C GLN A 567 -11.80 18.06 18.54
N VAL A 568 -11.00 18.72 19.37
CA VAL A 568 -11.23 18.89 20.80
C VAL A 568 -11.75 20.32 20.97
N ASN A 569 -12.89 20.47 21.64
CA ASN A 569 -13.43 21.80 21.92
C ASN A 569 -12.56 22.54 22.94
N SER A 570 -12.41 23.85 22.74
CA SER A 570 -11.76 24.77 23.67
C SER A 570 -12.49 24.75 25.03
N GLY A 571 -11.86 24.09 26.01
CA GLY A 571 -12.45 23.84 27.33
C GLY A 571 -11.97 22.56 28.03
N GLY A 572 -11.11 21.75 27.40
CA GLY A 572 -10.49 20.57 28.01
C GLY A 572 -11.42 19.38 28.25
N SER A 573 -12.71 19.52 27.95
CA SER A 573 -13.64 18.40 27.83
C SER A 573 -13.56 17.86 26.40
N VAL A 574 -13.13 16.61 26.26
CA VAL A 574 -13.09 15.90 24.97
C VAL A 574 -14.52 15.55 24.56
N ALA A 575 -15.27 16.54 24.08
CA ALA A 575 -16.44 16.29 23.25
C ALA A 575 -15.92 15.97 21.85
N THR A 576 -15.61 14.69 21.59
CA THR A 576 -15.31 14.19 20.23
C THR A 576 -16.56 14.38 19.37
N GLN A 577 -16.71 15.52 18.70
CA GLN A 577 -17.63 15.67 17.57
C GLN A 577 -17.04 15.02 16.32
N ILE A 578 -16.62 13.77 16.45
CA ILE A 578 -16.14 12.97 15.33
C ILE A 578 -16.85 11.67 15.40
N ARG A 579 -17.55 11.40 14.32
CA ARG A 579 -18.15 10.12 14.04
C ARG A 579 -17.49 9.64 12.76
N PRO A 580 -17.18 8.34 12.64
CA PRO A 580 -16.86 7.80 11.35
C PRO A 580 -17.99 8.12 10.37
N VAL A 581 -17.62 8.53 9.16
CA VAL A 581 -18.54 8.68 8.05
C VAL A 581 -18.40 7.45 7.18
N THR A 582 -19.52 6.80 6.91
CA THR A 582 -19.56 5.72 5.91
C THR A 582 -19.26 6.30 4.55
N ILE A 583 -18.20 5.81 3.92
CA ILE A 583 -17.90 6.09 2.52
C ILE A 583 -18.22 4.86 1.68
N LYS A 584 -18.30 5.02 0.36
CA LYS A 584 -18.39 3.86 -0.53
C LYS A 584 -17.20 2.95 -0.25
N GLY A 585 -17.45 1.67 0.03
CA GLY A 585 -16.38 0.69 0.26
C GLY A 585 -15.55 0.41 -0.99
N LEU A 586 -14.40 -0.25 -0.76
CA LEU A 586 -13.51 -0.82 -1.76
C LEU A 586 -14.34 -1.59 -2.80
N ASN A 587 -14.00 -1.39 -4.07
CA ASN A 587 -14.64 -2.15 -5.14
C ASN A 587 -14.29 -3.64 -5.03
N THR A 588 -13.13 -3.95 -4.44
CA THR A 588 -12.65 -5.29 -4.14
C THR A 588 -12.39 -5.41 -2.64
N HIS A 589 -13.36 -5.98 -1.91
CA HIS A 589 -13.22 -6.22 -0.47
C HIS A 589 -12.00 -7.09 -0.16
N ARG A 590 -11.16 -6.63 0.76
CA ARG A 590 -9.93 -7.34 1.15
C ARG A 590 -9.51 -7.09 2.60
N PHE A 591 -8.69 -7.98 3.14
CA PHE A 591 -8.09 -7.91 4.47
C PHE A 591 -6.61 -8.29 4.42
N HIS A 592 -5.83 -8.01 5.47
CA HIS A 592 -4.35 -8.10 5.46
C HIS A 592 -3.69 -7.28 4.33
N HIS A 593 -4.42 -6.30 3.81
CA HIS A 593 -3.93 -5.37 2.82
C HIS A 593 -3.22 -4.20 3.51
N GLN A 594 -2.62 -3.33 2.70
CA GLN A 594 -2.02 -2.09 3.17
C GLN A 594 -2.70 -0.89 2.52
N VAL A 595 -2.86 0.18 3.29
CA VAL A 595 -3.32 1.49 2.83
C VAL A 595 -2.13 2.44 2.91
N VAL A 596 -1.51 2.71 1.76
CA VAL A 596 -0.29 3.50 1.64
C VAL A 596 -0.66 4.95 1.31
N PRO A 597 -0.42 5.93 2.20
CA PRO A 597 -0.71 7.33 1.90
C PRO A 597 0.28 7.84 0.85
N LEU A 598 -0.24 8.55 -0.15
CA LEU A 598 0.55 9.17 -1.21
C LEU A 598 0.71 10.68 -0.94
N PRO A 599 1.83 11.30 -1.37
CA PRO A 599 2.09 12.74 -1.16
C PRO A 599 1.08 13.70 -1.83
N ASN A 600 0.20 13.19 -2.68
CA ASN A 600 -0.83 13.93 -3.41
C ASN A 600 -2.23 13.78 -2.80
N ASP A 601 -2.32 13.50 -1.49
CA ASP A 601 -3.61 13.39 -0.77
C ASP A 601 -4.52 12.31 -1.39
N GLN A 602 -3.90 11.19 -1.77
CA GLN A 602 -4.55 9.95 -2.17
C GLN A 602 -4.02 8.82 -1.30
N ALA A 603 -4.68 7.67 -1.31
CA ALA A 603 -4.14 6.46 -0.71
C ALA A 603 -4.19 5.29 -1.70
N LEU A 604 -3.10 4.54 -1.80
CA LEU A 604 -3.04 3.29 -2.54
C LEU A 604 -3.40 2.12 -1.64
N ILE A 605 -4.36 1.31 -2.08
CA ILE A 605 -4.78 0.08 -1.42
C ILE A 605 -4.24 -1.08 -2.25
N VAL A 606 -3.35 -1.85 -1.63
CA VAL A 606 -2.60 -2.93 -2.29
C VAL A 606 -2.37 -4.10 -1.35
N ASN A 607 -1.98 -5.25 -1.91
CA ASN A 607 -1.79 -6.51 -1.18
C ASN A 607 -3.10 -7.03 -0.57
N GLY A 608 -2.99 -8.07 0.26
CA GLY A 608 -4.09 -8.68 1.01
C GLY A 608 -4.76 -9.85 0.30
N ILE A 609 -5.84 -10.33 0.90
CA ILE A 609 -6.62 -11.49 0.46
C ILE A 609 -8.08 -11.06 0.25
N GLN A 610 -8.78 -11.71 -0.69
CA GLN A 610 -10.21 -11.55 -0.94
C GLN A 610 -10.98 -12.86 -0.59
N LYS A 611 -12.29 -12.73 -0.35
CA LYS A 611 -13.23 -13.86 -0.30
C LYS A 611 -14.01 -13.91 -1.63
N VAL A 612 -14.03 -15.05 -2.31
CA VAL A 612 -14.78 -15.28 -3.57
C VAL A 612 -15.86 -16.34 -3.29
N ASP A 613 -17.14 -16.04 -3.56
CA ASP A 613 -18.26 -17.00 -3.57
C ASP A 613 -18.33 -18.03 -2.41
N THR A 614 -17.90 -17.64 -1.19
CA THR A 614 -17.79 -18.39 0.08
C THR A 614 -16.42 -19.00 0.44
N THR A 615 -15.44 -19.00 -0.46
CA THR A 615 -14.07 -19.45 -0.19
C THR A 615 -13.14 -18.25 0.09
N ILE A 616 -12.26 -18.37 1.09
CA ILE A 616 -11.08 -17.49 1.22
C ILE A 616 -10.08 -17.99 0.17
N GLU A 617 -9.84 -17.19 -0.86
CA GLU A 617 -8.92 -17.52 -1.95
C GLU A 617 -8.00 -16.34 -2.23
N MET A 618 -6.71 -16.63 -2.32
CA MET A 618 -5.79 -15.78 -3.07
C MET A 618 -5.89 -16.22 -4.52
N LEU A 619 -6.30 -15.31 -5.41
CA LEU A 619 -6.48 -15.61 -6.81
C LEU A 619 -5.17 -16.20 -7.38
N PRO A 620 -5.21 -17.35 -8.09
CA PRO A 620 -4.00 -17.99 -8.59
C PRO A 620 -3.30 -17.08 -9.62
N PRO A 621 -1.97 -17.17 -9.77
CA PRO A 621 -1.17 -16.31 -10.66
C PRO A 621 -1.54 -16.42 -12.16
N LEU A 622 -2.46 -17.34 -12.51
CA LEU A 622 -2.93 -17.61 -13.86
C LEU A 622 -4.44 -17.42 -14.03
N SER A 623 -5.18 -16.95 -13.01
CA SER A 623 -6.53 -16.42 -13.30
C SER A 623 -6.36 -15.02 -13.89
N THR A 624 -7.23 -14.68 -14.84
CA THR A 624 -7.32 -13.36 -15.46
C THR A 624 -7.81 -12.27 -14.49
N THR A 625 -7.76 -12.53 -13.18
CA THR A 625 -8.25 -11.67 -12.10
C THR A 625 -7.15 -11.60 -11.05
N THR A 626 -6.10 -10.81 -11.27
CA THR A 626 -5.25 -10.37 -10.15
C THR A 626 -6.09 -9.48 -9.24
N LEU A 627 -5.81 -9.48 -7.91
CA LEU A 627 -6.48 -8.50 -7.04
C LEU A 627 -6.08 -7.09 -7.51
N PRO A 628 -7.01 -6.27 -8.02
CA PRO A 628 -6.67 -4.96 -8.53
C PRO A 628 -6.21 -4.08 -7.37
N ALA A 629 -5.21 -3.23 -7.58
CA ALA A 629 -4.93 -2.15 -6.67
C ALA A 629 -5.98 -1.05 -6.85
N GLU A 630 -6.31 -0.35 -5.76
CA GLU A 630 -7.30 0.72 -5.77
C GLU A 630 -6.69 2.01 -5.21
N LEU A 631 -7.13 3.15 -5.71
CA LEU A 631 -6.78 4.46 -5.20
C LEU A 631 -8.00 5.07 -4.52
N TYR A 632 -7.83 5.53 -3.29
CA TYR A 632 -8.81 6.37 -2.64
C TYR A 632 -8.58 7.83 -3.00
N ILE A 633 -9.64 8.51 -3.46
CA ILE A 633 -9.64 9.93 -3.79
C ILE A 633 -10.22 10.70 -2.62
N VAL A 634 -9.37 11.48 -1.95
CA VAL A 634 -9.75 12.18 -0.72
C VAL A 634 -10.74 13.29 -1.02
N ASP A 635 -11.80 13.34 -0.21
CA ASP A 635 -12.68 14.51 -0.11
C ASP A 635 -12.08 15.49 0.90
N PRO A 636 -11.52 16.64 0.47
CA PRO A 636 -10.85 17.57 1.35
C PRO A 636 -11.83 18.34 2.26
N ARG A 637 -13.14 18.23 2.03
CA ARG A 637 -14.13 18.95 2.82
C ARG A 637 -14.10 18.47 4.27
N PRO A 638 -14.26 19.37 5.25
CA PRO A 638 -14.47 18.96 6.62
C PRO A 638 -15.65 18.00 6.70
N ILE A 639 -15.51 16.94 7.49
CA ILE A 639 -16.63 16.07 7.81
C ILE A 639 -17.59 16.87 8.70
N VAL A 640 -18.70 17.33 8.12
CA VAL A 640 -19.77 18.02 8.85
C VAL A 640 -20.71 16.96 9.40
N ILE A 641 -20.75 16.83 10.73
CA ILE A 641 -21.70 15.94 11.41
C ILE A 641 -22.99 16.73 11.61
N THR A 642 -24.03 16.40 10.84
CA THR A 642 -25.38 16.89 11.12
C THR A 642 -25.97 16.08 12.28
N ASN A 643 -26.48 16.76 13.30
CA ASN A 643 -27.13 16.16 14.47
C ASN A 643 -28.37 15.34 14.13
#